data_AF-D8PPN1-F1
#
_entry.id   AF-D8PPN1-F1
#
_cell.length_a   1.000
_cell.length_b   1.000
_cell.length_c   1.000
_cell.angle_alpha   90.00
_cell.angle_beta   90.00
_cell.angle_gamma   90.00
#
_symmetry.space_group_name_H-M   'P 1'
#
loop_
_entity.id
_entity.type
_entity.pdbx_description
1 polymer ?
#
loop_
_entity_poly.entity_id
_entity_poly.type
_entity_poly.pdbx_seq_one_letter_code
_entity_poly.pdbx_strand_id
1 'polypeptide(L)'
;MAVPASFSVQDISGKFVMNKGLSGNTDKILTLQGISWVKRKIIGAGTIYVTINHWRDENGVERIDATQTLSGLNEQTEERALDWNERKKEDNLFGHVVGKSRRVKAEDLGIDCPHLIEGWTADTLEQGLIESYVDTAPENGTQWTAVQTWGVEEINGERRYVRHVRLTTPKGDDEQIKLVYDYNPKPWLDIDITYRNRRLYVPIESTWIRFTRPFTSPFIFAILVAAYIIGLSFLTREQWYLTPEDSFVGCTSTFWLANSGCGLDGADCAPFDNQTYDFRCPASCAGTILQNPRTIGAEQMAYKPLIVGGGDDNQTYRGDSFICASAIQAGLIDDSKGGCASLSLIGNFTDFIGTTAHSLESIGFPTVFPLSFRFSDSTPLTHCTDIRWPVLAFDVVISFLVFTLFRPHPIARFWTLVCIGFWHVGLFSQPNKEPPELSDLFATFLPCLFMCYVLWRLAFRWVMPAFERAPLEGAVWYLGPFWVGILTGYTTDRLPLQRLYAPDLAKRSGAVATLVVIIIIVVLAALNQVRVIRKTGWLAHYVKWYIIGGLVVMVLALLPTLNLRIHHYFLALVLLPGTAWPTRPSAVYQGFLLGLFLNGAAAYGFDSILQTAAELRDDATIGSDLPTFLTNSSTYNASIPWDNQTIEWAPLPNSDWDGFVLLVDDVERYAGDALNYTLAALNQSLPHFFRLALSSSGTTGDFTNAATLYPNGTFVDPEPGASY
;
A
#
# COMPACT_ATOMS: atom_id res chain seq x y z
N MET A 1 -27.25 5.91 8.66
CA MET A 1 -27.27 5.87 7.19
C MET A 1 -28.70 5.79 6.71
N ALA A 2 -28.94 6.24 5.48
CA ALA A 2 -30.23 6.08 4.80
C ALA A 2 -30.68 4.61 4.73
N VAL A 3 -32.00 4.40 4.70
CA VAL A 3 -32.58 3.11 4.36
C VAL A 3 -32.36 2.80 2.87
N PRO A 4 -32.18 1.52 2.48
CA PRO A 4 -32.02 1.15 1.06
C PRO A 4 -33.26 1.53 0.24
N ALA A 5 -33.10 1.67 -1.09
CA ALA A 5 -34.21 2.07 -1.96
C ALA A 5 -35.39 1.09 -1.93
N SER A 6 -35.11 -0.20 -1.67
CA SER A 6 -36.09 -1.27 -1.50
C SER A 6 -36.81 -1.25 -0.15
N PHE A 7 -36.38 -0.42 0.81
CA PHE A 7 -37.06 -0.27 2.09
C PHE A 7 -38.38 0.46 1.90
N SER A 8 -39.44 -0.08 2.50
CA SER A 8 -40.82 0.39 2.37
C SER A 8 -41.54 0.20 3.70
N VAL A 9 -42.60 0.98 3.95
CA VAL A 9 -43.43 0.82 5.14
C VAL A 9 -44.23 -0.50 5.14
N GLN A 10 -44.27 -1.23 4.03
CA GLN A 10 -44.83 -2.59 3.94
C GLN A 10 -43.88 -3.67 4.48
N ASP A 11 -42.57 -3.42 4.49
CA ASP A 11 -41.56 -4.27 5.11
C ASP A 11 -40.48 -3.39 5.76
N ILE A 12 -40.66 -3.14 7.06
CA ILE A 12 -39.73 -2.34 7.86
C ILE A 12 -38.67 -3.19 8.55
N SER A 13 -38.50 -4.45 8.13
CA SER A 13 -37.54 -5.36 8.74
C SER A 13 -36.11 -4.83 8.60
N GLY A 14 -35.36 -4.87 9.70
CA GLY A 14 -34.00 -4.34 9.69
C GLY A 14 -33.40 -4.12 11.07
N LYS A 15 -32.12 -3.76 11.07
CA LYS A 15 -31.40 -3.33 12.28
C LYS A 15 -31.12 -1.85 12.17
N PHE A 16 -31.47 -1.13 13.22
CA PHE A 16 -31.43 0.31 13.25
C PHE A 16 -30.67 0.81 14.48
N VAL A 17 -30.08 1.99 14.34
CA VAL A 17 -29.48 2.75 15.45
C VAL A 17 -30.23 4.07 15.55
N MET A 18 -30.75 4.42 16.73
CA MET A 18 -31.41 5.72 16.89
C MET A 18 -30.38 6.84 16.77
N ASN A 19 -30.60 7.77 15.83
CA ASN A 19 -29.74 8.92 15.62
C ASN A 19 -30.21 10.07 16.52
N LYS A 20 -29.54 10.24 17.67
CA LYS A 20 -29.89 11.28 18.65
C LYS A 20 -29.72 12.70 18.15
N GLY A 21 -28.81 12.95 17.20
CA GLY A 21 -28.58 14.29 16.66
C GLY A 21 -29.68 14.76 15.70
N LEU A 22 -30.39 13.82 15.07
CA LEU A 22 -31.51 14.09 14.16
C LEU A 22 -32.87 13.82 14.80
N SER A 23 -32.89 13.16 15.95
CA SER A 23 -34.11 12.95 16.75
C SER A 23 -34.36 14.16 17.65
N GLY A 24 -35.64 14.37 18.01
CA GLY A 24 -36.02 15.31 19.06
C GLY A 24 -35.53 14.86 20.43
N ASN A 25 -35.38 15.81 21.37
CA ASN A 25 -34.94 15.51 22.73
C ASN A 25 -36.00 14.69 23.48
N THR A 26 -35.66 13.45 23.84
CA THR A 26 -36.58 12.51 24.50
C THR A 26 -36.76 12.76 26.01
N ASP A 27 -35.95 13.61 26.64
CA ASP A 27 -35.97 13.79 28.11
C ASP A 27 -37.32 14.33 28.63
N LYS A 28 -37.95 15.25 27.87
CA LYS A 28 -39.24 15.84 28.25
C LYS A 28 -40.37 14.83 28.20
N ILE A 29 -40.48 14.07 27.10
CA ILE A 29 -41.46 12.98 26.97
C ILE A 29 -41.24 11.91 28.06
N LEU A 30 -40.00 11.47 28.29
CA LEU A 30 -39.71 10.50 29.36
C LEU A 30 -40.05 11.05 30.76
N THR A 31 -39.96 12.36 30.97
CA THR A 31 -40.36 13.01 32.23
C THR A 31 -41.88 12.97 32.40
N LEU A 32 -42.64 13.29 31.36
CA LEU A 32 -44.10 13.21 31.37
C LEU A 32 -44.61 11.77 31.56
N GLN A 33 -43.82 10.78 31.11
CA GLN A 33 -44.10 9.36 31.31
C GLN A 33 -43.74 8.83 32.71
N GLY A 34 -43.27 9.70 33.62
CA GLY A 34 -42.94 9.32 35.00
C GLY A 34 -41.60 8.60 35.17
N ILE A 35 -40.73 8.58 34.15
CA ILE A 35 -39.43 7.91 34.21
C ILE A 35 -38.48 8.72 35.10
N SER A 36 -37.85 8.08 36.09
CA SER A 36 -36.95 8.76 37.03
C SER A 36 -35.74 9.39 36.36
N TRP A 37 -35.23 10.50 36.92
CA TRP A 37 -34.11 11.27 36.37
C TRP A 37 -32.87 10.40 36.07
N VAL A 38 -32.53 9.47 36.97
CA VAL A 38 -31.40 8.54 36.80
C VAL A 38 -31.58 7.66 35.56
N LYS A 39 -32.76 7.04 35.38
CA LYS A 39 -33.06 6.21 34.20
C LYS A 39 -33.00 7.04 32.91
N ARG A 40 -33.52 8.27 32.92
CA ARG A 40 -33.45 9.17 31.76
C ARG A 40 -32.02 9.54 31.38
N LYS A 41 -31.13 9.77 32.36
CA LYS A 41 -29.70 10.01 32.08
C LYS A 41 -29.02 8.79 31.45
N ILE A 42 -29.35 7.58 31.90
CA ILE A 42 -28.83 6.33 31.29
C ILE A 42 -29.31 6.18 29.84
N ILE A 43 -30.61 6.39 29.57
CA ILE A 43 -31.16 6.36 28.20
C ILE A 43 -30.52 7.46 27.33
N GLY A 44 -30.36 8.67 27.88
CA GLY A 44 -29.73 9.81 27.24
C GLY A 44 -28.25 9.59 26.91
N ALA A 45 -27.52 8.78 27.68
CA ALA A 45 -26.13 8.43 27.42
C ALA A 45 -25.98 7.19 26.50
N GLY A 46 -26.86 6.19 26.63
CA GLY A 46 -26.75 4.91 25.93
C GLY A 46 -27.17 4.94 24.46
N THR A 47 -26.51 4.17 23.60
CA THR A 47 -26.92 4.02 22.19
C THR A 47 -28.08 3.03 22.10
N ILE A 48 -29.20 3.45 21.48
CA ILE A 48 -30.39 2.61 21.31
C ILE A 48 -30.31 1.89 19.97
N TYR A 49 -30.32 0.56 20.01
CA TYR A 49 -30.44 -0.30 18.84
C TYR A 49 -31.86 -0.85 18.77
N VAL A 50 -32.44 -0.87 17.57
CA VAL A 50 -33.76 -1.46 17.32
C VAL A 50 -33.62 -2.51 16.23
N THR A 51 -34.02 -3.74 16.52
CA THR A 51 -34.16 -4.80 15.52
C THR A 51 -35.64 -5.00 15.26
N ILE A 52 -36.08 -4.86 14.02
CA ILE A 52 -37.47 -5.02 13.63
C ILE A 52 -37.62 -6.24 12.73
N ASN A 53 -38.60 -7.07 13.02
CA ASN A 53 -39.08 -8.15 12.19
C ASN A 53 -40.54 -7.87 11.81
N HIS A 54 -40.81 -7.64 10.52
CA HIS A 54 -42.14 -7.36 9.99
C HIS A 54 -42.58 -8.50 9.08
N TRP A 55 -43.69 -9.15 9.42
CA TRP A 55 -44.18 -10.33 8.69
C TRP A 55 -45.71 -10.37 8.69
N ARG A 56 -46.31 -11.30 7.93
CA ARG A 56 -47.75 -11.56 7.93
C ARG A 56 -48.04 -12.95 8.46
N ASP A 57 -49.02 -13.06 9.35
CA ASP A 57 -49.42 -14.35 9.91
C ASP A 57 -50.29 -15.18 8.96
N GLU A 58 -50.66 -16.38 9.37
CA GLU A 58 -51.46 -17.33 8.60
C GLU A 58 -52.83 -16.75 8.20
N ASN A 59 -53.33 -15.77 8.97
CA ASN A 59 -54.59 -15.06 8.71
C ASN A 59 -54.39 -13.78 7.89
N GLY A 60 -53.18 -13.51 7.43
CA GLY A 60 -52.82 -12.33 6.64
C GLY A 60 -52.67 -11.03 7.45
N VAL A 61 -52.69 -11.09 8.78
CA VAL A 61 -52.52 -9.92 9.65
C VAL A 61 -51.03 -9.58 9.74
N GLU A 62 -50.70 -8.30 9.58
CA GLU A 62 -49.33 -7.80 9.72
C GLU A 62 -48.89 -7.82 11.19
N ARG A 63 -47.69 -8.36 11.43
CA ARG A 63 -47.06 -8.56 12.73
C ARG A 63 -45.70 -7.88 12.75
N ILE A 64 -45.45 -7.10 13.80
CA ILE A 64 -44.19 -6.38 13.99
C ILE A 64 -43.63 -6.73 15.36
N ASP A 65 -42.45 -7.32 15.37
CA ASP A 65 -41.65 -7.54 16.57
C ASP A 65 -40.48 -6.56 16.54
N ALA A 66 -40.50 -5.58 17.44
CA ALA A 66 -39.46 -4.57 17.55
C ALA A 66 -38.69 -4.75 18.86
N THR A 67 -37.49 -5.30 18.76
CA THR A 67 -36.60 -5.54 19.91
C THR A 67 -35.64 -4.37 20.09
N GLN A 68 -35.79 -3.67 21.21
CA GLN A 68 -34.95 -2.56 21.59
C GLN A 68 -33.86 -3.03 22.57
N THR A 69 -32.62 -2.69 22.26
CA THR A 69 -31.46 -2.96 23.11
C THR A 69 -30.72 -1.65 23.40
N LEU A 70 -30.53 -1.37 24.69
CA LEU A 70 -29.68 -0.30 25.18
C LEU A 70 -28.41 -0.92 25.77
N SER A 71 -27.24 -0.41 25.40
CA SER A 71 -25.96 -0.91 25.93
C SER A 71 -25.96 -0.89 27.48
N GLY A 72 -25.98 -2.09 28.09
CA GLY A 72 -25.92 -2.26 29.55
C GLY A 72 -27.27 -2.41 30.28
N LEU A 73 -28.41 -2.45 29.59
CA LEU A 73 -29.72 -2.76 30.18
C LEU A 73 -30.41 -3.94 29.48
N ASN A 74 -31.44 -4.48 30.14
CA ASN A 74 -32.24 -5.60 29.64
C ASN A 74 -32.88 -5.28 28.29
N GLU A 75 -32.86 -6.28 27.41
CA GLU A 75 -33.56 -6.28 26.12
C GLU A 75 -35.07 -6.22 26.33
N GLN A 76 -35.77 -5.45 25.50
CA GLN A 76 -37.22 -5.36 25.49
C GLN A 76 -37.75 -5.59 24.09
N THR A 77 -38.76 -6.45 23.94
CA THR A 77 -39.41 -6.71 22.66
C THR A 77 -40.83 -6.15 22.69
N GLU A 78 -41.15 -5.30 21.72
CA GLU A 78 -42.49 -4.80 21.44
C GLU A 78 -43.13 -5.65 20.34
N GLU A 79 -44.11 -6.48 20.70
CA GLU A 79 -44.88 -7.29 19.75
C GLU A 79 -46.17 -6.54 19.40
N ARG A 80 -46.42 -6.32 18.10
CA ARG A 80 -47.60 -5.61 17.61
C ARG A 80 -48.28 -6.40 16.51
N ALA A 81 -49.62 -6.45 16.57
CA ALA A 81 -50.46 -6.86 15.46
C ALA A 81 -51.18 -5.65 14.90
N LEU A 82 -51.18 -5.47 13.58
CA LEU A 82 -51.83 -4.34 12.92
C LEU A 82 -53.31 -4.63 12.63
N ASP A 83 -54.06 -4.99 13.66
CA ASP A 83 -55.49 -5.34 13.60
C ASP A 83 -56.39 -4.41 14.42
N TRP A 84 -55.82 -3.34 14.98
CA TRP A 84 -56.49 -2.35 15.83
C TRP A 84 -57.14 -2.88 17.11
N ASN A 85 -56.83 -4.12 17.52
CA ASN A 85 -57.31 -4.68 18.78
C ASN A 85 -56.45 -4.23 19.97
N GLU A 86 -57.11 -3.88 21.07
CA GLU A 86 -56.44 -3.48 22.32
C GLU A 86 -55.79 -4.67 23.01
N ARG A 87 -54.54 -4.47 23.45
CA ARG A 87 -53.75 -5.48 24.15
C ARG A 87 -53.10 -4.85 25.36
N LYS A 88 -53.32 -5.48 26.53
CA LYS A 88 -52.66 -5.11 27.77
C LYS A 88 -51.27 -5.74 27.82
N LYS A 89 -50.28 -4.96 28.24
CA LYS A 89 -48.90 -5.43 28.40
C LYS A 89 -48.27 -4.77 29.61
N GLU A 90 -47.51 -5.54 30.37
CA GLU A 90 -46.59 -4.98 31.36
C GLU A 90 -45.26 -4.65 30.67
N ASP A 91 -44.93 -3.37 30.64
CA ASP A 91 -43.70 -2.84 30.06
C ASP A 91 -42.70 -2.52 31.17
N ASN A 92 -41.44 -2.97 31.04
CA ASN A 92 -40.47 -2.80 32.13
C ASN A 92 -40.04 -1.33 32.33
N LEU A 93 -40.31 -0.45 31.36
CA LEU A 93 -40.04 0.99 31.46
C LEU A 93 -41.31 1.76 31.87
N PHE A 94 -42.46 1.39 31.33
CA PHE A 94 -43.71 2.16 31.43
C PHE A 94 -44.80 1.55 32.33
N GLY A 95 -44.59 0.37 32.90
CA GLY A 95 -45.60 -0.33 33.70
C GLY A 95 -46.72 -0.91 32.85
N HIS A 96 -47.95 -0.98 33.38
CA HIS A 96 -49.09 -1.53 32.64
C HIS A 96 -49.58 -0.55 31.57
N VAL A 97 -49.48 -0.95 30.31
CA VAL A 97 -49.92 -0.17 29.15
C VAL A 97 -50.94 -0.95 28.33
N VAL A 98 -51.83 -0.21 27.66
CA VAL A 98 -52.79 -0.75 26.69
C VAL A 98 -52.41 -0.21 25.32
N GLY A 99 -51.99 -1.11 24.43
CA GLY A 99 -51.58 -0.76 23.07
C GLY A 99 -52.53 -1.30 22.03
N LYS A 100 -52.71 -0.54 20.94
CA LYS A 100 -53.29 -1.03 19.67
C LYS A 100 -52.52 -0.43 18.50
N SER A 101 -52.52 -1.11 17.37
CA SER A 101 -51.79 -0.65 16.18
C SER A 101 -52.53 -1.06 14.91
N ARG A 102 -52.42 -0.27 13.85
CA ARG A 102 -53.04 -0.54 12.54
C ARG A 102 -52.24 0.09 11.43
N ARG A 103 -52.54 -0.30 10.19
CA ARG A 103 -52.15 0.43 9.00
C ARG A 103 -53.26 1.42 8.63
N VAL A 104 -52.91 2.66 8.31
CA VAL A 104 -53.88 3.74 8.05
C VAL A 104 -53.33 4.75 7.04
N LYS A 105 -54.20 5.34 6.22
CA LYS A 105 -53.82 6.47 5.36
C LYS A 105 -53.67 7.74 6.20
N ALA A 106 -52.83 8.66 5.76
CA ALA A 106 -52.59 9.91 6.49
C ALA A 106 -53.90 10.72 6.67
N GLU A 107 -54.78 10.72 5.67
CA GLU A 107 -56.10 11.37 5.72
C GLU A 107 -57.11 10.69 6.66
N ASP A 108 -56.96 9.38 6.89
CA ASP A 108 -57.86 8.56 7.70
C ASP A 108 -57.41 8.41 9.16
N LEU A 109 -56.32 9.08 9.56
CA LEU A 109 -55.79 8.99 10.93
C LEU A 109 -56.82 9.48 11.96
N GLY A 110 -57.68 10.43 11.58
CA GLY A 110 -58.76 10.95 12.43
C GLY A 110 -58.25 11.80 13.61
N ILE A 111 -57.00 12.26 13.55
CA ILE A 111 -56.34 13.07 14.58
C ILE A 111 -55.88 14.38 13.93
N ASP A 112 -56.36 15.51 14.44
CA ASP A 112 -55.92 16.83 14.01
C ASP A 112 -54.52 17.13 14.59
N CYS A 113 -53.48 16.64 13.90
CA CYS A 113 -52.09 16.85 14.25
C CYS A 113 -51.19 16.77 13.01
N PRO A 114 -50.78 17.92 12.44
CA PRO A 114 -49.90 17.96 11.27
C PRO A 114 -48.62 17.15 11.45
N HIS A 115 -48.04 17.16 12.65
CA HIS A 115 -46.83 16.38 12.97
C HIS A 115 -46.99 14.88 12.72
N LEU A 116 -48.19 14.29 12.85
CA LEU A 116 -48.35 12.85 12.64
C LEU A 116 -48.55 12.47 11.16
N ILE A 117 -48.99 13.41 10.31
CA ILE A 117 -49.46 13.14 8.95
C ILE A 117 -48.59 13.75 7.85
N GLU A 118 -47.75 14.73 8.17
CA GLU A 118 -46.88 15.43 7.21
C GLU A 118 -45.43 14.93 7.23
N GLY A 119 -44.66 15.28 6.19
CA GLY A 119 -43.23 14.98 6.08
C GLY A 119 -42.89 13.60 5.51
N TRP A 120 -43.88 12.77 5.21
CA TRP A 120 -43.66 11.42 4.69
C TRP A 120 -43.35 11.41 3.18
N THR A 121 -42.54 10.44 2.76
CA THR A 121 -42.26 10.16 1.34
C THR A 121 -43.51 9.68 0.60
N ALA A 122 -43.55 9.89 -0.72
CA ALA A 122 -44.71 9.55 -1.55
C ALA A 122 -45.12 8.07 -1.46
N ASP A 123 -44.15 7.16 -1.43
CA ASP A 123 -44.39 5.72 -1.28
C ASP A 123 -44.95 5.37 0.12
N THR A 124 -44.52 6.07 1.17
CA THR A 124 -45.08 5.90 2.51
C THR A 124 -46.56 6.33 2.56
N LEU A 125 -46.90 7.47 1.93
CA LEU A 125 -48.28 7.95 1.87
C LEU A 125 -49.18 7.03 1.03
N GLU A 126 -48.66 6.50 -0.08
CA GLU A 126 -49.36 5.54 -0.92
C GLU A 126 -49.60 4.21 -0.20
N GLN A 127 -48.62 3.71 0.56
CA GLN A 127 -48.70 2.40 1.21
C GLN A 127 -49.40 2.42 2.58
N GLY A 128 -49.63 3.61 3.14
CA GLY A 128 -50.25 3.81 4.45
C GLY A 128 -49.23 3.71 5.60
N LEU A 129 -49.41 4.61 6.57
CA LEU A 129 -48.61 4.71 7.78
C LEU A 129 -48.92 3.55 8.73
N ILE A 130 -47.93 3.19 9.55
CA ILE A 130 -48.18 2.32 10.71
C ILE A 130 -48.51 3.25 11.89
N GLU A 131 -49.75 3.16 12.38
CA GLU A 131 -50.20 3.86 13.56
C GLU A 131 -50.03 2.97 14.79
N SER A 132 -49.44 3.52 15.85
CA SER A 132 -49.37 2.89 17.16
C SER A 132 -49.95 3.82 18.20
N TYR A 133 -50.98 3.34 18.90
CA TYR A 133 -51.61 4.02 20.01
C TYR A 133 -51.26 3.27 21.29
N VAL A 134 -50.74 3.98 22.28
CA VAL A 134 -50.41 3.43 23.60
C VAL A 134 -50.97 4.35 24.67
N ASP A 135 -51.72 3.77 25.59
CA ASP A 135 -52.27 4.47 26.74
C ASP A 135 -51.85 3.78 28.02
N THR A 136 -51.62 4.54 29.09
CA THR A 136 -51.34 3.97 30.41
C THR A 136 -52.59 3.34 31.01
N ALA A 137 -52.44 2.15 31.60
CA ALA A 137 -53.55 1.56 32.36
C ALA A 137 -53.91 2.44 33.58
N PRO A 138 -55.18 2.44 34.03
CA PRO A 138 -55.63 3.25 35.17
C PRO A 138 -54.86 2.98 36.48
N GLU A 139 -54.23 1.81 36.57
CA GLU A 139 -53.47 1.32 37.72
C GLU A 139 -52.07 1.97 37.84
N ASN A 140 -51.59 2.64 36.79
CA ASN A 140 -50.32 3.36 36.82
C ASN A 140 -50.44 4.72 37.54
N GLY A 141 -49.44 5.08 38.35
CA GLY A 141 -49.41 6.36 39.08
C GLY A 141 -49.21 7.61 38.22
N THR A 142 -48.91 7.46 36.92
CA THR A 142 -48.79 8.56 35.95
C THR A 142 -49.59 8.19 34.70
N GLN A 143 -50.51 9.07 34.29
CA GLN A 143 -51.36 8.85 33.12
C GLN A 143 -50.87 9.65 31.92
N TRP A 144 -50.70 8.99 30.78
CA TRP A 144 -50.33 9.59 29.51
C TRP A 144 -50.80 8.73 28.35
N THR A 145 -51.03 9.38 27.21
CA THR A 145 -51.40 8.74 25.95
C THR A 145 -50.36 9.13 24.90
N ALA A 146 -49.82 8.14 24.18
CA ALA A 146 -48.87 8.35 23.11
C ALA A 146 -49.42 7.80 21.79
N VAL A 147 -49.47 8.66 20.78
CA VAL A 147 -49.79 8.30 19.40
C VAL A 147 -48.51 8.39 18.59
N GLN A 148 -48.23 7.36 17.80
CA GLN A 148 -47.08 7.32 16.91
C GLN A 148 -47.50 6.97 15.49
N THR A 149 -46.88 7.63 14.53
CA THR A 149 -46.94 7.26 13.11
C THR A 149 -45.54 6.95 12.60
N TRP A 150 -45.40 5.84 11.89
CA TRP A 150 -44.11 5.36 11.40
C TRP A 150 -44.09 5.31 9.88
N GLY A 151 -42.95 5.67 9.30
CA GLY A 151 -42.79 5.73 7.86
C GLY A 151 -41.38 6.08 7.44
N VAL A 152 -41.24 6.44 6.16
CA VAL A 152 -39.97 6.93 5.59
C VAL A 152 -40.11 8.41 5.30
N GLU A 153 -39.13 9.18 5.76
CA GLU A 153 -38.99 10.62 5.51
C GLU A 153 -37.65 10.91 4.86
N GLU A 154 -37.58 11.96 4.05
CA GLU A 154 -36.34 12.47 3.47
C GLU A 154 -35.74 13.55 4.36
N ILE A 155 -34.69 13.19 5.11
CA ILE A 155 -34.00 14.11 6.03
C ILE A 155 -32.61 14.37 5.46
N ASN A 156 -32.30 15.65 5.18
CA ASN A 156 -31.05 16.07 4.54
C ASN A 156 -30.77 15.36 3.20
N GLY A 157 -31.82 15.08 2.40
CA GLY A 157 -31.72 14.38 1.12
C GLY A 157 -31.50 12.86 1.23
N GLU A 158 -31.66 12.29 2.42
CA GLU A 158 -31.53 10.85 2.68
C GLU A 158 -32.85 10.27 3.17
N ARG A 159 -33.32 9.17 2.56
CA ARG A 159 -34.46 8.40 3.06
C ARG A 159 -34.11 7.76 4.40
N ARG A 160 -34.89 8.00 5.44
CA ARG A 160 -34.67 7.43 6.78
C ARG A 160 -35.95 6.85 7.34
N TYR A 161 -35.82 5.78 8.12
CA TYR A 161 -36.93 5.27 8.91
C TYR A 161 -37.15 6.21 10.10
N VAL A 162 -38.38 6.69 10.22
CA VAL A 162 -38.75 7.72 11.19
C VAL A 162 -40.02 7.31 11.92
N ARG A 163 -40.09 7.68 13.21
CA ARG A 163 -41.31 7.62 14.01
C ARG A 163 -41.64 9.02 14.51
N HIS A 164 -42.82 9.52 14.15
CA HIS A 164 -43.37 10.72 14.77
C HIS A 164 -44.15 10.31 16.01
N VAL A 165 -43.91 10.98 17.13
CA VAL A 165 -44.52 10.69 18.43
C VAL A 165 -45.20 11.94 18.94
N ARG A 166 -46.48 11.84 19.32
CA ARG A 166 -47.22 12.84 20.09
C ARG A 166 -47.61 12.22 21.43
N LEU A 167 -47.26 12.87 22.52
CA LEU A 167 -47.62 12.44 23.87
C LEU A 167 -48.49 13.50 24.54
N THR A 168 -49.65 13.08 25.05
CA THR A 168 -50.59 13.94 25.78
C THR A 168 -50.80 13.45 27.20
N THR A 169 -51.00 14.35 28.16
CA THR A 169 -51.32 14.01 29.56
C THR A 169 -52.68 14.59 29.97
N PRO A 170 -53.37 14.02 30.98
CA PRO A 170 -54.59 14.62 31.54
C PRO A 170 -54.39 16.02 32.14
N LYS A 171 -53.14 16.43 32.37
CA LYS A 171 -52.78 17.76 32.88
C LYS A 171 -52.72 18.82 31.77
N GLY A 172 -52.96 18.43 30.51
CA GLY A 172 -52.96 19.32 29.35
C GLY A 172 -51.59 19.47 28.69
N ASP A 173 -50.59 18.65 29.05
CA ASP A 173 -49.32 18.62 28.31
C ASP A 173 -49.53 17.96 26.93
N ASP A 174 -48.90 18.50 25.89
CA ASP A 174 -48.90 17.96 24.52
C ASP A 174 -47.51 18.13 23.91
N GLU A 175 -46.72 17.06 23.88
CA GLU A 175 -45.35 17.06 23.40
C GLU A 175 -45.19 16.24 22.12
N GLN A 176 -44.48 16.81 21.15
CA GLN A 176 -44.27 16.22 19.84
C GLN A 176 -42.78 16.06 19.59
N ILE A 177 -42.35 14.85 19.25
CA ILE A 177 -40.96 14.57 18.87
C ILE A 177 -40.89 13.67 17.64
N LYS A 178 -39.72 13.71 17.01
CA LYS A 178 -39.34 12.82 15.91
C LYS A 178 -38.22 11.89 16.37
N LEU A 179 -38.34 10.60 16.10
CA LEU A 179 -37.28 9.62 16.33
C LEU A 179 -36.77 9.13 14.98
N VAL A 180 -35.48 9.38 14.71
CA VAL A 180 -34.84 9.07 13.42
C VAL A 180 -33.91 7.88 13.61
N TYR A 181 -34.01 6.90 12.71
CA TYR A 181 -33.28 5.65 12.79
C TYR A 181 -32.33 5.47 11.60
N ASP A 182 -31.05 5.28 11.91
CA ASP A 182 -30.01 4.94 10.95
C ASP A 182 -30.05 3.45 10.63
N TYR A 183 -30.15 3.10 9.34
CA TYR A 183 -30.07 1.71 8.88
C TYR A 183 -28.63 1.17 9.05
N ASN A 184 -28.49 0.01 9.69
CA ASN A 184 -27.20 -0.62 9.96
C ASN A 184 -26.88 -1.66 8.88
N PRO A 185 -25.70 -1.64 8.22
CA PRO A 185 -25.41 -2.57 7.14
C PRO A 185 -25.18 -3.97 7.73
N LYS A 186 -25.86 -4.96 7.15
CA LYS A 186 -25.65 -6.37 7.46
C LYS A 186 -24.27 -6.80 6.94
N PRO A 187 -23.46 -7.53 7.73
CA PRO A 187 -22.28 -8.20 7.19
C PRO A 187 -22.70 -9.07 5.99
N TRP A 188 -21.94 -9.04 4.89
CA TRP A 188 -22.15 -9.93 3.74
C TRP A 188 -22.10 -11.41 4.12
N LEU A 189 -21.22 -11.78 5.05
CA LEU A 189 -21.07 -13.16 5.50
C LEU A 189 -22.19 -13.62 6.45
N ASP A 190 -22.95 -12.69 7.04
CA ASP A 190 -24.22 -13.05 7.68
C ASP A 190 -25.27 -13.19 6.56
N ILE A 191 -25.40 -14.38 5.97
CA ILE A 191 -26.33 -14.65 4.86
C ILE A 191 -27.76 -14.72 5.40
N ASP A 192 -28.70 -14.02 4.78
CA ASP A 192 -30.14 -14.09 5.11
C ASP A 192 -30.89 -13.98 3.80
N ILE A 193 -31.39 -15.11 3.30
CA ILE A 193 -32.07 -15.23 2.02
C ILE A 193 -33.46 -15.77 2.30
N THR A 194 -34.49 -15.03 1.88
CA THR A 194 -35.89 -15.48 1.93
C THR A 194 -36.36 -15.76 0.52
N TYR A 195 -36.74 -17.00 0.22
CA TYR A 195 -37.29 -17.41 -1.07
C TYR A 195 -38.50 -18.31 -0.88
N ARG A 196 -39.65 -17.93 -1.46
CA ARG A 196 -40.91 -18.69 -1.43
C ARG A 196 -41.28 -19.20 -0.02
N ASN A 197 -41.39 -18.30 0.95
CA ASN A 197 -41.66 -18.60 2.37
C ASN A 197 -40.61 -19.46 3.11
N ARG A 198 -39.45 -19.74 2.52
CA ARG A 198 -38.32 -20.38 3.22
C ARG A 198 -37.22 -19.35 3.47
N ARG A 199 -36.83 -19.21 4.73
CA ARG A 199 -35.73 -18.34 5.16
C ARG A 199 -34.50 -19.18 5.48
N LEU A 200 -33.37 -18.85 4.84
CA LEU A 200 -32.05 -19.38 5.16
C LEU A 200 -31.24 -18.27 5.83
N TYR A 201 -30.97 -18.43 7.12
CA TYR A 201 -30.13 -17.52 7.90
C TYR A 201 -28.85 -18.23 8.34
N VAL A 202 -27.70 -17.79 7.84
CA VAL A 202 -26.37 -18.29 8.18
C VAL A 202 -25.54 -17.15 8.79
N PRO A 203 -25.50 -17.02 10.13
CA PRO A 203 -24.85 -15.91 10.82
C PRO A 203 -23.35 -16.13 11.00
N ILE A 204 -22.55 -16.18 9.93
CA ILE A 204 -21.12 -16.52 10.01
C ILE A 204 -20.36 -15.54 10.92
N GLU A 205 -20.48 -14.23 10.68
CA GLU A 205 -19.75 -13.20 11.43
C GLU A 205 -20.26 -13.12 12.87
N SER A 206 -21.58 -13.16 13.04
CA SER A 206 -22.21 -13.16 14.35
C SER A 206 -21.81 -14.39 15.20
N THR A 207 -21.65 -15.56 14.57
CA THR A 207 -21.18 -16.79 15.25
C THR A 207 -19.71 -16.67 15.62
N TRP A 208 -18.89 -16.18 14.69
CA TRP A 208 -17.46 -15.95 14.93
C TRP A 208 -17.20 -14.98 16.08
N ILE A 209 -17.96 -13.88 16.14
CA ILE A 209 -17.89 -12.90 17.24
C ILE A 209 -18.19 -13.53 18.60
N ARG A 210 -19.19 -14.42 18.67
CA ARG A 210 -19.52 -15.13 19.92
C ARG A 210 -18.40 -16.07 20.33
N PHE A 211 -17.89 -16.84 19.38
CA PHE A 211 -16.78 -17.78 19.60
C PHE A 211 -15.52 -17.07 20.10
N THR A 212 -15.17 -15.94 19.50
CA THR A 212 -13.92 -15.22 19.82
C THR A 212 -14.02 -14.27 21.00
N ARG A 213 -15.23 -14.03 21.55
CA ARG A 213 -15.46 -13.10 22.68
C ARG A 213 -14.54 -13.32 23.90
N PRO A 214 -14.19 -14.56 24.31
CA PRO A 214 -13.28 -14.76 25.44
C PRO A 214 -11.87 -14.20 25.22
N PHE A 215 -11.44 -14.08 23.96
CA PHE A 215 -10.10 -13.63 23.58
C PHE A 215 -9.97 -12.11 23.45
N THR A 216 -11.07 -11.36 23.55
CA THR A 216 -11.07 -9.89 23.35
C THR A 216 -10.71 -9.11 24.61
N SER A 217 -10.13 -9.77 25.62
CA SER A 217 -9.64 -9.10 26.82
C SER A 217 -8.41 -8.24 26.48
N PRO A 218 -8.36 -6.97 26.92
CA PRO A 218 -7.18 -6.12 26.73
C PRO A 218 -5.88 -6.73 27.29
N PHE A 219 -5.99 -7.53 28.36
CA PHE A 219 -4.84 -8.23 28.95
C PHE A 219 -4.29 -9.33 28.05
N ILE A 220 -5.17 -10.13 27.44
CA ILE A 220 -4.76 -11.17 26.47
C ILE A 220 -4.09 -10.52 25.25
N PHE A 221 -4.66 -9.41 24.77
CA PHE A 221 -4.04 -8.64 23.69
C PHE A 221 -2.66 -8.08 24.08
N ALA A 222 -2.49 -7.59 25.31
CA ALA A 222 -1.19 -7.14 25.81
C ALA A 222 -0.14 -8.27 25.83
N ILE A 223 -0.53 -9.50 26.21
CA ILE A 223 0.33 -10.68 26.14
C ILE A 223 0.74 -10.98 24.70
N LEU A 224 -0.20 -10.90 23.74
CA LEU A 224 0.12 -11.07 22.31
C LEU A 224 1.13 -10.04 21.85
N VAL A 225 0.97 -8.76 22.22
CA VAL A 225 1.91 -7.69 21.85
C VAL A 225 3.31 -8.00 22.39
N ALA A 226 3.42 -8.40 23.66
CA ALA A 226 4.71 -8.77 24.25
C ALA A 226 5.33 -10.00 23.54
N ALA A 227 4.53 -11.04 23.29
CA ALA A 227 4.97 -12.24 22.59
C ALA A 227 5.42 -11.95 21.15
N TYR A 228 4.72 -11.07 20.44
CA TYR A 228 5.08 -10.61 19.10
C TYR A 228 6.42 -9.88 19.10
N ILE A 229 6.63 -8.92 20.01
CA ILE A 229 7.89 -8.17 20.10
C ILE A 229 9.07 -9.11 20.38
N ILE A 230 8.90 -10.05 21.31
CA ILE A 230 9.91 -11.06 21.63
C ILE A 230 10.18 -11.96 20.41
N GLY A 231 9.13 -12.47 19.76
CA GLY A 231 9.24 -13.31 18.58
C GLY A 231 9.94 -12.61 17.42
N LEU A 232 9.53 -11.38 17.11
CA LEU A 232 10.15 -10.55 16.07
C LEU A 232 11.63 -10.27 16.38
N SER A 233 11.98 -10.06 17.65
CA SER A 233 13.38 -9.87 18.07
C SER A 233 14.24 -11.11 17.79
N PHE A 234 13.73 -12.31 18.07
CA PHE A 234 14.42 -13.56 17.72
C PHE A 234 14.53 -13.78 16.21
N LEU A 235 13.47 -13.47 15.45
CA LEU A 235 13.50 -13.55 13.98
C LEU A 235 14.50 -12.55 13.38
N THR A 236 14.56 -11.33 13.92
CA THR A 236 15.53 -10.32 13.50
C THR A 236 16.96 -10.78 13.81
N ARG A 237 17.16 -11.40 14.98
CA ARG A 237 18.44 -12.02 15.35
C ARG A 237 18.85 -13.11 14.37
N GLU A 238 17.94 -14.01 14.01
CA GLU A 238 18.20 -15.08 13.05
C GLU A 238 18.55 -14.52 11.66
N GLN A 239 17.81 -13.51 11.19
CA GLN A 239 18.05 -12.91 9.88
C GLN A 239 19.40 -12.21 9.80
N TRP A 240 19.79 -11.40 10.80
CA TRP A 240 20.89 -10.43 10.64
C TRP A 240 22.10 -10.64 11.56
N TYR A 241 21.95 -11.31 12.69
CA TYR A 241 22.97 -11.27 13.77
C TYR A 241 23.67 -12.61 14.05
N LEU A 242 23.31 -13.67 13.31
CA LEU A 242 24.00 -14.98 13.40
C LEU A 242 25.10 -15.18 12.35
N THR A 243 25.14 -14.30 11.36
CA THR A 243 26.20 -14.24 10.35
C THR A 243 27.00 -12.96 10.58
N PRO A 244 28.33 -12.94 10.36
CA PRO A 244 29.13 -11.71 10.46
C PRO A 244 28.56 -10.57 9.62
N GLU A 245 28.52 -9.37 10.17
CA GLU A 245 27.92 -8.17 9.55
C GLU A 245 28.59 -7.80 8.22
N ASP A 246 29.91 -7.96 8.14
CA ASP A 246 30.74 -7.68 6.98
C ASP A 246 30.55 -8.65 5.81
N SER A 247 29.88 -9.79 6.04
CA SER A 247 29.58 -10.76 4.99
C SER A 247 28.33 -10.41 4.17
N PHE A 248 27.46 -9.52 4.64
CA PHE A 248 26.24 -9.20 3.92
C PHE A 248 26.54 -8.38 2.67
N VAL A 249 26.03 -8.85 1.53
CA VAL A 249 26.13 -8.16 0.25
C VAL A 249 24.75 -8.00 -0.36
N GLY A 250 24.51 -6.85 -0.98
CA GLY A 250 23.26 -6.59 -1.70
C GLY A 250 23.24 -7.28 -3.06
N CYS A 251 22.05 -7.40 -3.66
CA CYS A 251 21.91 -8.03 -4.97
C CYS A 251 22.64 -7.30 -6.12
N THR A 252 23.08 -6.06 -5.90
CA THR A 252 23.84 -5.24 -6.87
C THR A 252 25.31 -5.07 -6.48
N SER A 253 25.80 -5.76 -5.45
CA SER A 253 27.19 -5.65 -5.02
C SER A 253 28.14 -6.22 -6.09
N THR A 254 29.21 -5.49 -6.37
CA THR A 254 30.27 -5.80 -7.34
C THR A 254 31.64 -5.43 -6.75
N PHE A 255 32.72 -5.93 -7.35
CA PHE A 255 34.10 -5.53 -7.03
C PHE A 255 34.63 -4.43 -7.96
N TRP A 256 33.93 -4.19 -9.07
CA TRP A 256 34.27 -3.16 -10.05
C TRP A 256 33.09 -2.23 -10.28
N LEU A 257 33.37 -0.93 -10.24
CA LEU A 257 32.40 0.14 -10.41
C LEU A 257 32.27 0.55 -11.88
N ALA A 258 31.14 1.15 -12.20
CA ALA A 258 30.81 1.68 -13.52
C ALA A 258 31.83 2.68 -14.07
N ASN A 259 32.11 2.62 -15.37
CA ASN A 259 32.92 3.60 -16.11
C ASN A 259 34.27 3.90 -15.42
N SER A 260 34.58 5.18 -15.18
CA SER A 260 35.78 5.64 -14.47
C SER A 260 35.68 5.53 -12.94
N GLY A 261 34.68 4.82 -12.41
CA GLY A 261 34.43 4.73 -10.96
C GLY A 261 35.52 4.04 -10.16
N CYS A 262 36.36 3.22 -10.80
CA CYS A 262 37.52 2.58 -10.17
C CYS A 262 38.82 3.39 -10.31
N GLY A 263 38.76 4.57 -10.93
CA GLY A 263 39.92 5.43 -11.18
C GLY A 263 40.95 4.83 -12.14
N LEU A 264 42.05 5.56 -12.33
CA LEU A 264 43.13 5.21 -13.23
C LEU A 264 43.71 3.82 -12.90
N ASP A 265 43.79 2.96 -13.92
CA ASP A 265 44.19 1.56 -13.85
C ASP A 265 43.39 0.71 -12.83
N GLY A 266 42.23 1.19 -12.39
CA GLY A 266 41.38 0.53 -11.41
C GLY A 266 41.83 0.69 -9.96
N ALA A 267 42.74 1.64 -9.67
CA ALA A 267 43.39 1.79 -8.37
C ALA A 267 42.42 1.84 -7.17
N ASP A 268 41.23 2.39 -7.35
CA ASP A 268 40.23 2.54 -6.28
C ASP A 268 39.38 1.28 -6.05
N CYS A 269 39.48 0.29 -6.94
CA CYS A 269 38.83 -1.02 -6.84
C CYS A 269 39.81 -2.14 -6.47
N ALA A 270 41.04 -1.79 -6.07
CA ALA A 270 41.95 -2.75 -5.45
C ALA A 270 41.37 -3.27 -4.12
N PRO A 271 41.72 -4.49 -3.68
CA PRO A 271 42.70 -5.42 -4.28
C PRO A 271 42.15 -6.21 -5.49
N PHE A 272 43.04 -6.62 -6.40
CA PHE A 272 42.66 -7.34 -7.63
C PHE A 272 42.76 -8.86 -7.52
N ASP A 273 43.60 -9.38 -6.63
CA ASP A 273 43.92 -10.81 -6.52
C ASP A 273 44.24 -11.24 -5.07
N ASN A 274 44.41 -12.55 -4.88
CA ASN A 274 44.91 -13.19 -3.65
C ASN A 274 44.15 -12.79 -2.37
N GLN A 275 42.86 -12.52 -2.53
CA GLN A 275 41.93 -12.24 -1.45
C GLN A 275 40.72 -13.16 -1.56
N THR A 276 40.25 -13.66 -0.43
CA THR A 276 39.06 -14.49 -0.33
C THR A 276 38.02 -13.73 0.48
N TYR A 277 36.79 -13.74 -0.01
CA TYR A 277 35.65 -13.08 0.61
C TYR A 277 34.56 -14.13 0.89
N ASP A 278 34.10 -14.15 2.13
CA ASP A 278 32.93 -14.89 2.53
C ASP A 278 31.73 -13.94 2.51
N PHE A 279 30.67 -14.30 1.79
CA PHE A 279 29.53 -13.42 1.63
C PHE A 279 28.20 -14.15 1.81
N ARG A 280 27.17 -13.38 2.17
CA ARG A 280 25.79 -13.80 2.32
C ARG A 280 24.90 -12.95 1.42
N CYS A 281 24.14 -13.62 0.57
CA CYS A 281 23.18 -13.01 -0.34
C CYS A 281 21.76 -13.12 0.19
N PRO A 282 20.93 -12.08 0.02
CA PRO A 282 19.50 -12.16 0.27
C PRO A 282 18.80 -13.03 -0.78
N ALA A 283 17.54 -13.37 -0.48
CA ALA A 283 16.66 -14.03 -1.46
C ALA A 283 16.24 -13.06 -2.58
N SER A 284 15.86 -13.63 -3.73
CA SER A 284 15.28 -12.97 -4.90
C SER A 284 16.23 -12.06 -5.69
N CYS A 285 17.55 -12.31 -5.60
CA CYS A 285 18.55 -11.56 -6.36
C CYS A 285 18.54 -11.83 -7.85
N ALA A 286 18.08 -13.00 -8.33
CA ALA A 286 17.96 -13.29 -9.76
C ALA A 286 17.02 -12.31 -10.47
N GLY A 287 16.09 -11.72 -9.73
CA GLY A 287 15.18 -10.72 -10.26
C GLY A 287 15.72 -9.28 -10.27
N THR A 288 16.94 -9.02 -9.80
CA THR A 288 17.51 -7.66 -9.75
C THR A 288 18.07 -7.28 -11.11
N ILE A 289 17.55 -6.21 -11.71
CA ILE A 289 17.88 -5.85 -13.10
C ILE A 289 18.55 -4.48 -13.20
N LEU A 290 19.40 -4.32 -14.20
CA LEU A 290 19.88 -3.02 -14.65
C LEU A 290 18.71 -2.20 -15.22
N GLN A 291 18.39 -1.06 -14.59
CA GLN A 291 17.34 -0.16 -15.07
C GLN A 291 17.80 0.69 -16.25
N ASN A 292 19.06 1.12 -16.20
CA ASN A 292 19.74 1.80 -17.30
C ASN A 292 20.71 0.84 -18.01
N PRO A 293 20.91 0.98 -19.33
CA PRO A 293 21.86 0.14 -20.06
C PRO A 293 23.29 0.30 -19.52
N ARG A 294 23.98 -0.83 -19.34
CA ARG A 294 25.40 -0.92 -19.00
C ARG A 294 26.18 -1.45 -20.20
N THR A 295 27.25 -0.76 -20.58
CA THR A 295 28.11 -1.10 -21.71
C THR A 295 29.32 -1.90 -21.23
N ILE A 296 29.54 -3.05 -21.88
CA ILE A 296 30.58 -4.02 -21.57
C ILE A 296 31.29 -4.34 -22.89
N GLY A 297 32.52 -3.84 -23.05
CA GLY A 297 33.17 -3.83 -24.36
C GLY A 297 32.31 -3.12 -25.41
N ALA A 298 31.85 -3.85 -26.41
CA ALA A 298 30.96 -3.34 -27.47
C ALA A 298 29.46 -3.66 -27.24
N GLU A 299 29.10 -4.43 -26.22
CA GLU A 299 27.73 -4.87 -25.97
C GLU A 299 27.05 -4.03 -24.87
N GLN A 300 25.73 -3.85 -24.97
CA GLN A 300 24.93 -3.21 -23.94
C GLN A 300 23.97 -4.19 -23.26
N MET A 301 23.96 -4.20 -21.94
CA MET A 301 23.05 -4.98 -21.11
C MET A 301 22.03 -4.09 -20.42
N ALA A 302 20.75 -4.42 -20.55
CA ALA A 302 19.66 -3.72 -19.88
C ALA A 302 18.56 -4.71 -19.48
N TYR A 303 17.83 -4.41 -18.40
CA TYR A 303 16.68 -5.18 -17.90
C TYR A 303 16.96 -6.64 -17.54
N LYS A 304 18.23 -6.97 -17.27
CA LYS A 304 18.69 -8.25 -16.71
C LYS A 304 19.77 -8.01 -15.65
N PRO A 305 20.06 -8.99 -14.76
CA PRO A 305 21.20 -8.91 -13.85
C PRO A 305 22.51 -8.75 -14.62
N LEU A 306 23.44 -7.95 -14.09
CA LEU A 306 24.76 -7.76 -14.69
C LEU A 306 25.63 -8.99 -14.38
N ILE A 307 25.89 -9.83 -15.38
CA ILE A 307 26.78 -11.00 -15.26
C ILE A 307 27.65 -11.10 -16.51
N VAL A 308 28.96 -11.21 -16.31
CA VAL A 308 29.95 -11.34 -17.39
C VAL A 308 30.87 -12.53 -17.08
N GLY A 309 30.91 -13.50 -17.99
CA GLY A 309 31.68 -14.75 -17.83
C GLY A 309 30.89 -15.92 -17.22
N GLY A 310 31.59 -16.83 -16.55
CA GLY A 310 31.03 -18.02 -15.90
C GLY A 310 30.91 -19.26 -16.79
N GLY A 311 31.20 -19.15 -18.09
CA GLY A 311 31.09 -20.23 -19.06
C GLY A 311 32.36 -21.07 -19.30
N ASP A 312 33.49 -20.70 -18.72
CA ASP A 312 34.73 -21.49 -18.75
C ASP A 312 34.69 -22.62 -17.70
N ASP A 313 35.62 -23.59 -17.82
CA ASP A 313 35.68 -24.78 -16.95
C ASP A 313 35.77 -24.44 -15.46
N ASN A 314 36.38 -23.30 -15.11
CA ASN A 314 36.54 -22.84 -13.74
C ASN A 314 35.48 -21.80 -13.30
N GLN A 315 34.47 -21.52 -14.13
CA GLN A 315 33.40 -20.55 -13.87
C GLN A 315 33.93 -19.19 -13.37
N THR A 316 34.78 -18.58 -14.19
CA THR A 316 35.42 -17.29 -13.93
C THR A 316 34.48 -16.14 -14.29
N TYR A 317 34.18 -15.29 -13.30
CA TYR A 317 33.34 -14.11 -13.48
C TYR A 317 34.16 -12.83 -13.45
N ARG A 318 33.73 -11.83 -14.23
CA ARG A 318 34.36 -10.49 -14.23
C ARG A 318 33.94 -9.70 -13.00
N GLY A 319 34.83 -8.82 -12.53
CA GLY A 319 34.69 -8.06 -11.28
C GLY A 319 33.44 -7.19 -11.13
N ASP A 320 32.83 -6.78 -12.24
CA ASP A 320 31.60 -5.99 -12.27
C ASP A 320 30.32 -6.84 -12.29
N SER A 321 30.43 -8.16 -12.31
CA SER A 321 29.27 -9.06 -12.20
C SER A 321 28.63 -8.94 -10.82
N PHE A 322 27.29 -8.89 -10.77
CA PHE A 322 26.53 -8.96 -9.53
C PHE A 322 26.84 -10.27 -8.82
N ILE A 323 27.45 -10.18 -7.63
CA ILE A 323 28.01 -11.32 -6.89
C ILE A 323 26.92 -12.38 -6.64
N CYS A 324 25.76 -11.96 -6.15
CA CYS A 324 24.65 -12.87 -5.83
C CYS A 324 24.03 -13.52 -7.07
N ALA A 325 23.84 -12.77 -8.16
CA ALA A 325 23.31 -13.34 -9.39
C ALA A 325 24.29 -14.36 -9.99
N SER A 326 25.59 -14.07 -9.94
CA SER A 326 26.65 -14.98 -10.37
C SER A 326 26.68 -16.27 -9.53
N ALA A 327 26.52 -16.15 -8.20
CA ALA A 327 26.47 -17.31 -7.31
C ALA A 327 25.22 -18.19 -7.54
N ILE A 328 24.07 -17.58 -7.88
CA ILE A 328 22.86 -18.30 -8.31
C ILE A 328 23.11 -19.00 -9.65
N GLN A 329 23.72 -18.31 -10.63
CA GLN A 329 24.03 -18.88 -11.94
C GLN A 329 24.98 -20.09 -11.81
N ALA A 330 25.98 -19.99 -10.93
CA ALA A 330 26.91 -21.08 -10.57
C ALA A 330 26.25 -22.24 -9.79
N GLY A 331 25.02 -22.07 -9.29
CA GLY A 331 24.30 -23.10 -8.55
C GLY A 331 24.74 -23.27 -7.08
N LEU A 332 25.41 -22.26 -6.51
CA LEU A 332 25.93 -22.31 -5.14
C LEU A 332 24.91 -21.85 -4.09
N ILE A 333 24.00 -20.96 -4.49
CA ILE A 333 22.94 -20.43 -3.63
C ILE A 333 21.58 -20.53 -4.33
N ASP A 334 20.52 -20.62 -3.53
CA ASP A 334 19.15 -20.72 -4.01
C ASP A 334 18.48 -19.34 -4.07
N ASP A 335 17.87 -18.98 -5.19
CA ASP A 335 17.23 -17.66 -5.33
C ASP A 335 16.06 -17.46 -4.36
N SER A 336 15.33 -18.51 -3.97
CA SER A 336 14.17 -18.37 -3.08
C SER A 336 14.54 -18.14 -1.61
N LYS A 337 15.75 -18.58 -1.21
CA LYS A 337 16.23 -18.57 0.18
C LYS A 337 17.50 -17.75 0.39
N GLY A 338 18.13 -17.25 -0.66
CA GLY A 338 19.49 -16.71 -0.57
C GLY A 338 20.48 -17.79 -0.15
N GLY A 339 21.62 -17.37 0.38
CA GLY A 339 22.64 -18.30 0.87
C GLY A 339 23.97 -17.62 1.12
N CYS A 340 24.94 -18.40 1.59
CA CYS A 340 26.33 -17.96 1.68
C CYS A 340 27.17 -18.71 0.68
N ALA A 341 28.20 -18.04 0.19
CA ALA A 341 29.26 -18.65 -0.57
C ALA A 341 30.56 -17.90 -0.26
N SER A 342 31.65 -18.46 -0.75
CA SER A 342 32.96 -17.83 -0.68
C SER A 342 33.49 -17.67 -2.10
N LEU A 343 34.22 -16.60 -2.34
CA LEU A 343 34.88 -16.36 -3.61
C LEU A 343 36.33 -15.93 -3.39
N SER A 344 37.17 -16.13 -4.38
CA SER A 344 38.54 -15.63 -4.40
C SER A 344 38.77 -14.76 -5.64
N LEU A 345 39.43 -13.63 -5.42
CA LEU A 345 39.91 -12.78 -6.51
C LEU A 345 41.13 -13.41 -7.14
N ILE A 346 41.14 -13.51 -8.47
CA ILE A 346 42.22 -14.16 -9.24
C ILE A 346 43.03 -13.20 -10.12
N GLY A 347 42.71 -11.89 -10.09
CA GLY A 347 43.40 -10.87 -10.86
C GLY A 347 43.04 -10.87 -12.35
N ASN A 348 44.05 -10.59 -13.18
CA ASN A 348 43.90 -10.49 -14.62
C ASN A 348 43.36 -11.80 -15.22
N PHE A 349 42.27 -11.69 -15.97
CA PHE A 349 41.74 -12.79 -16.77
C PHE A 349 41.44 -12.30 -18.18
N THR A 350 41.54 -13.21 -19.15
CA THR A 350 41.33 -12.91 -20.58
C THR A 350 40.30 -13.87 -21.12
N ASP A 351 39.39 -13.36 -21.96
CA ASP A 351 38.36 -14.13 -22.66
C ASP A 351 37.32 -14.75 -21.71
N PHE A 352 36.41 -13.90 -21.22
CA PHE A 352 35.27 -14.35 -20.44
C PHE A 352 34.23 -14.96 -21.38
N ILE A 353 33.83 -16.20 -21.11
CA ILE A 353 32.83 -16.92 -21.90
C ILE A 353 31.46 -16.78 -21.23
N GLY A 354 30.47 -16.27 -21.95
CA GLY A 354 29.09 -16.18 -21.48
C GLY A 354 28.41 -17.55 -21.40
N THR A 355 27.43 -17.70 -20.51
CA THR A 355 26.68 -18.94 -20.31
C THR A 355 25.23 -18.67 -19.92
N THR A 356 24.40 -19.70 -19.97
CA THR A 356 23.03 -19.66 -19.45
C THR A 356 22.81 -20.83 -18.51
N ALA A 357 22.59 -20.54 -17.24
CA ALA A 357 22.34 -21.53 -16.20
C ALA A 357 21.39 -20.96 -15.14
N HIS A 358 20.58 -21.81 -14.51
CA HIS A 358 19.63 -21.42 -13.46
C HIS A 358 18.71 -20.22 -13.83
N SER A 359 18.31 -20.15 -15.11
CA SER A 359 17.50 -19.04 -15.68
C SER A 359 18.19 -17.67 -15.70
N LEU A 360 19.51 -17.64 -15.57
CA LEU A 360 20.35 -16.44 -15.67
C LEU A 360 21.27 -16.56 -16.89
N GLU A 361 21.35 -15.49 -17.65
CA GLU A 361 22.19 -15.35 -18.84
C GLU A 361 23.33 -14.37 -18.54
N SER A 362 24.56 -14.75 -18.89
CA SER A 362 25.74 -13.88 -18.85
C SER A 362 26.28 -13.63 -20.26
N ILE A 363 26.96 -12.50 -20.44
CA ILE A 363 27.64 -12.18 -21.70
C ILE A 363 29.13 -12.52 -21.63
N GLY A 364 29.77 -12.60 -22.79
CA GLY A 364 31.21 -12.76 -22.89
C GLY A 364 31.96 -11.43 -22.88
N PHE A 365 33.27 -11.49 -22.71
CA PHE A 365 34.16 -10.34 -22.85
C PHE A 365 35.51 -10.82 -23.43
N PRO A 366 35.75 -10.64 -24.74
CA PRO A 366 36.80 -11.34 -25.49
C PRO A 366 38.19 -10.69 -25.36
N THR A 367 38.48 -10.00 -24.25
CA THR A 367 39.77 -9.34 -24.00
C THR A 367 40.14 -9.42 -22.52
N VAL A 368 41.22 -8.74 -22.13
CA VAL A 368 41.77 -8.78 -20.77
C VAL A 368 41.01 -7.84 -19.83
N PHE A 369 40.75 -8.28 -18.61
CA PHE A 369 40.19 -7.45 -17.55
C PHE A 369 40.95 -7.68 -16.23
N PRO A 370 41.23 -6.63 -15.44
CA PRO A 370 42.18 -6.73 -14.33
C PRO A 370 41.63 -7.39 -13.06
N LEU A 371 40.30 -7.46 -12.90
CA LEU A 371 39.67 -8.03 -11.72
C LEU A 371 38.68 -9.13 -12.13
N SER A 372 38.93 -10.35 -11.69
CA SER A 372 38.02 -11.47 -11.85
C SER A 372 37.95 -12.29 -10.57
N PHE A 373 36.88 -13.05 -10.42
CA PHE A 373 36.67 -13.90 -9.26
C PHE A 373 36.15 -15.28 -9.65
N ARG A 374 36.44 -16.24 -8.77
CA ARG A 374 35.91 -17.61 -8.82
C ARG A 374 35.34 -17.97 -7.47
N PHE A 375 34.28 -18.76 -7.49
CA PHE A 375 33.70 -19.27 -6.26
C PHE A 375 34.50 -20.47 -5.73
N SER A 376 34.48 -20.61 -4.41
CA SER A 376 35.03 -21.75 -3.70
C SER A 376 33.95 -22.83 -3.49
N ASP A 377 34.36 -24.10 -3.42
CA ASP A 377 33.46 -25.24 -3.20
C ASP A 377 32.81 -25.27 -1.80
N SER A 378 33.30 -24.46 -0.86
CA SER A 378 32.79 -24.41 0.51
C SER A 378 32.93 -23.01 1.09
N THR A 379 32.10 -22.72 2.09
CA THR A 379 32.12 -21.48 2.87
C THR A 379 32.12 -21.81 4.36
N PRO A 380 32.85 -21.05 5.21
CA PRO A 380 32.79 -21.21 6.66
C PRO A 380 31.52 -20.61 7.28
N LEU A 381 30.75 -19.81 6.52
CA LEU A 381 29.55 -19.16 7.02
C LEU A 381 28.42 -20.15 7.29
N THR A 382 27.63 -19.82 8.31
CA THR A 382 26.44 -20.58 8.72
C THR A 382 25.26 -19.63 8.93
N HIS A 383 24.05 -20.18 9.08
CA HIS A 383 22.82 -19.40 9.26
C HIS A 383 22.49 -18.44 8.10
N CYS A 384 22.70 -18.90 6.88
CA CYS A 384 22.65 -18.06 5.68
C CYS A 384 21.28 -17.96 5.01
N THR A 385 20.29 -18.70 5.50
CA THR A 385 18.94 -18.69 4.93
C THR A 385 18.28 -17.35 5.21
N ASP A 386 17.82 -16.69 4.16
CA ASP A 386 16.96 -15.52 4.24
C ASP A 386 15.53 -15.94 4.65
N ILE A 387 15.10 -15.51 5.83
CA ILE A 387 13.82 -15.89 6.42
C ILE A 387 12.72 -14.84 6.18
N ARG A 388 12.91 -13.88 5.28
CA ARG A 388 11.90 -12.82 5.02
C ARG A 388 10.50 -13.35 4.68
N TRP A 389 10.41 -14.44 3.93
CA TRP A 389 9.13 -15.05 3.55
C TRP A 389 8.44 -15.78 4.71
N PRO A 390 9.13 -16.61 5.51
CA PRO A 390 8.61 -17.10 6.79
C PRO A 390 8.13 -15.98 7.73
N VAL A 391 8.89 -14.89 7.84
CA VAL A 391 8.52 -13.74 8.69
C VAL A 391 7.28 -13.03 8.16
N LEU A 392 7.16 -12.87 6.84
CA LEU A 392 5.93 -12.36 6.23
C LEU A 392 4.72 -13.24 6.59
N ALA A 393 4.85 -14.55 6.50
CA ALA A 393 3.77 -15.47 6.87
C ALA A 393 3.39 -15.32 8.36
N PHE A 394 4.38 -15.19 9.24
CA PHE A 394 4.16 -14.90 10.66
C PHE A 394 3.37 -13.59 10.86
N ASP A 395 3.78 -12.50 10.23
CA ASP A 395 3.14 -11.20 10.39
C ASP A 395 1.73 -11.15 9.77
N VAL A 396 1.50 -11.84 8.65
CA VAL A 396 0.17 -12.01 8.03
C VAL A 396 -0.76 -12.76 8.99
N VAL A 397 -0.28 -13.85 9.62
CA VAL A 397 -1.07 -14.60 10.60
C VAL A 397 -1.38 -13.74 11.82
N ILE A 398 -0.41 -13.04 12.39
CA ILE A 398 -0.62 -12.19 13.56
C ILE A 398 -1.62 -11.06 13.25
N SER A 399 -1.45 -10.35 12.13
CA SER A 399 -2.38 -9.30 11.72
C SER A 399 -3.80 -9.84 11.48
N PHE A 400 -3.94 -11.05 10.90
CA PHE A 400 -5.23 -11.74 10.77
C PHE A 400 -5.87 -12.06 12.13
N LEU A 401 -5.10 -12.60 13.08
CA LEU A 401 -5.58 -12.89 14.43
C LEU A 401 -6.01 -11.62 15.19
N VAL A 402 -5.31 -10.50 14.99
CA VAL A 402 -5.69 -9.20 15.58
C VAL A 402 -7.05 -8.75 15.06
N PHE A 403 -7.35 -8.94 13.78
CA PHE A 403 -8.64 -8.59 13.19
C PHE A 403 -9.77 -9.56 13.57
N THR A 404 -9.48 -10.84 13.71
CA THR A 404 -10.52 -11.89 13.77
C THR A 404 -10.72 -12.50 15.15
N LEU A 405 -9.65 -12.66 15.93
CA LEU A 405 -9.66 -13.33 17.23
C LEU A 405 -9.63 -12.33 18.38
N PHE A 406 -8.56 -11.53 18.47
CA PHE A 406 -8.32 -10.62 19.60
C PHE A 406 -9.19 -9.36 19.54
N ARG A 407 -9.49 -8.86 18.33
CA ARG A 407 -10.43 -7.76 18.07
C ARG A 407 -10.30 -6.59 19.07
N PRO A 408 -9.09 -6.01 19.25
CA PRO A 408 -8.96 -4.85 20.13
C PRO A 408 -9.67 -3.64 19.50
N HIS A 409 -9.82 -2.57 20.28
CA HIS A 409 -10.47 -1.34 19.81
C HIS A 409 -9.86 -0.85 18.48
N PRO A 410 -10.62 -0.25 17.54
CA PRO A 410 -10.14 0.10 16.20
C PRO A 410 -8.80 0.85 16.18
N ILE A 411 -8.60 1.78 17.11
CA ILE A 411 -7.35 2.55 17.21
C ILE A 411 -6.14 1.65 17.51
N ALA A 412 -6.30 0.63 18.37
CA ALA A 412 -5.24 -0.31 18.66
C ALA A 412 -4.95 -1.21 17.45
N ARG A 413 -5.99 -1.67 16.73
CA ARG A 413 -5.82 -2.43 15.48
C ARG A 413 -5.04 -1.64 14.43
N PHE A 414 -5.37 -0.35 14.25
CA PHE A 414 -4.64 0.55 13.37
C PHE A 414 -3.15 0.64 13.75
N TRP A 415 -2.84 0.91 15.01
CA TRP A 415 -1.44 0.99 15.46
C TRP A 415 -0.70 -0.33 15.36
N THR A 416 -1.37 -1.47 15.56
CA THR A 416 -0.77 -2.78 15.32
C THR A 416 -0.36 -2.96 13.87
N LEU A 417 -1.21 -2.57 12.90
CA LEU A 417 -0.83 -2.60 11.48
C LEU A 417 0.34 -1.67 11.16
N VAL A 418 0.35 -0.46 11.73
CA VAL A 418 1.45 0.50 11.56
C VAL A 418 2.77 -0.09 12.03
N CYS A 419 2.79 -0.65 13.25
CA CYS A 419 4.01 -1.23 13.81
C CYS A 419 4.45 -2.48 13.05
N ILE A 420 3.54 -3.42 12.77
CA ILE A 420 3.87 -4.63 12.01
C ILE A 420 4.41 -4.24 10.63
N GLY A 421 3.70 -3.39 9.90
CA GLY A 421 4.07 -2.99 8.54
C GLY A 421 5.41 -2.26 8.48
N PHE A 422 5.62 -1.26 9.33
CA PHE A 422 6.88 -0.49 9.33
C PHE A 422 8.09 -1.37 9.62
N TRP A 423 8.03 -2.17 10.68
CA TRP A 423 9.15 -3.02 11.08
C TRP A 423 9.35 -4.21 10.13
N HIS A 424 8.29 -4.74 9.53
CA HIS A 424 8.41 -5.77 8.48
C HIS A 424 9.20 -5.26 7.28
N VAL A 425 8.90 -4.04 6.82
CA VAL A 425 9.63 -3.43 5.70
C VAL A 425 11.08 -3.18 6.05
N GLY A 426 11.32 -2.42 7.12
CA GLY A 426 12.66 -1.98 7.48
C GLY A 426 13.61 -3.11 7.92
N LEU A 427 13.08 -4.23 8.44
CA LEU A 427 13.90 -5.34 8.92
C LEU A 427 13.95 -6.54 7.98
N PHE A 428 12.99 -6.72 7.05
CA PHE A 428 12.91 -7.98 6.31
C PHE A 428 12.64 -7.79 4.82
N SER A 429 11.52 -7.17 4.44
CA SER A 429 11.13 -7.21 3.03
C SER A 429 11.96 -6.27 2.15
N GLN A 430 12.34 -5.11 2.67
CA GLN A 430 13.08 -4.09 1.93
C GLN A 430 13.86 -3.17 2.88
N PRO A 431 14.88 -3.70 3.58
CA PRO A 431 15.73 -2.89 4.44
C PRO A 431 16.52 -1.87 3.59
N ASN A 432 16.80 -0.70 4.16
CA ASN A 432 17.59 0.35 3.50
C ASN A 432 19.08 -0.02 3.34
N LYS A 433 19.55 -0.94 4.18
CA LYS A 433 20.90 -1.51 4.18
C LYS A 433 20.84 -2.95 4.68
N GLU A 434 21.79 -3.78 4.26
CA GLU A 434 21.90 -5.16 4.71
C GLU A 434 23.24 -5.34 5.47
N PRO A 435 23.23 -5.63 6.78
CA PRO A 435 22.08 -5.65 7.69
C PRO A 435 21.47 -4.25 7.95
N PRO A 436 20.21 -4.16 8.41
CA PRO A 436 19.50 -2.90 8.60
C PRO A 436 20.06 -2.09 9.76
N GLU A 437 20.23 -0.79 9.55
CA GLU A 437 20.65 0.15 10.58
C GLU A 437 19.46 0.53 11.47
N LEU A 438 19.43 -0.05 12.69
CA LEU A 438 18.34 0.21 13.63
C LEU A 438 18.23 1.69 14.02
N SER A 439 19.35 2.43 14.08
CA SER A 439 19.34 3.87 14.38
C SER A 439 18.48 4.65 13.39
N ASP A 440 18.64 4.37 12.10
CA ASP A 440 17.94 5.05 11.02
C ASP A 440 16.46 4.69 10.99
N LEU A 441 16.16 3.40 11.23
CA LEU A 441 14.77 2.94 11.37
C LEU A 441 14.07 3.62 12.55
N PHE A 442 14.71 3.72 13.72
CA PHE A 442 14.13 4.42 14.88
C PHE A 442 13.98 5.92 14.64
N ALA A 443 14.95 6.56 13.97
CA ALA A 443 14.88 7.97 13.60
C ALA A 443 13.68 8.25 12.67
N THR A 444 13.42 7.34 11.73
CA THR A 444 12.31 7.45 10.76
C THR A 444 10.96 7.06 11.36
N PHE A 445 10.96 6.13 12.33
CA PHE A 445 9.73 5.60 12.93
C PHE A 445 8.94 6.69 13.67
N LEU A 446 9.59 7.58 14.40
CA LEU A 446 8.89 8.61 15.19
C LEU A 446 8.08 9.60 14.31
N PRO A 447 8.65 10.22 13.26
CA PRO A 447 7.87 11.01 12.31
C PRO A 447 6.77 10.18 11.61
N CYS A 448 7.05 8.91 11.29
CA CYS A 448 6.05 8.01 10.72
C CYS A 448 4.84 7.82 11.65
N LEU A 449 5.06 7.65 12.95
CA LEU A 449 3.99 7.58 13.95
C LEU A 449 3.17 8.89 13.98
N PHE A 450 3.82 10.05 13.93
CA PHE A 450 3.10 11.32 13.90
C PHE A 450 2.20 11.44 12.65
N MET A 451 2.72 11.09 11.47
CA MET A 451 1.92 11.07 10.23
C MET A 451 0.77 10.06 10.32
N CYS A 452 1.01 8.86 10.86
CA CYS A 452 -0.03 7.85 11.10
C CYS A 452 -1.13 8.37 12.05
N TYR A 453 -0.78 9.15 13.06
CA TYR A 453 -1.78 9.80 13.91
C TYR A 453 -2.66 10.77 13.12
N VAL A 454 -2.09 11.57 12.21
CA VAL A 454 -2.86 12.45 11.32
C VAL A 454 -3.77 11.61 10.40
N LEU A 455 -3.25 10.54 9.81
CA LEU A 455 -4.03 9.62 8.96
C LEU A 455 -5.20 8.98 9.73
N TRP A 456 -4.99 8.61 10.99
CA TRP A 456 -6.05 8.13 11.87
C TRP A 456 -7.17 9.16 12.01
N ARG A 457 -6.80 10.41 12.29
CA ARG A 457 -7.74 11.52 12.52
C ARG A 457 -8.53 11.90 11.26
N LEU A 458 -7.90 11.83 10.09
CA LEU A 458 -8.49 12.26 8.82
C LEU A 458 -9.26 11.14 8.10
N ALA A 459 -8.82 9.88 8.20
CA ALA A 459 -9.36 8.79 7.37
C ALA A 459 -9.83 7.58 8.19
N PHE A 460 -8.95 6.93 8.97
CA PHE A 460 -9.23 5.60 9.52
C PHE A 460 -10.29 5.58 10.62
N ARG A 461 -10.39 6.64 11.45
CA ARG A 461 -11.36 6.71 12.56
C ARG A 461 -12.83 6.59 12.14
N TRP A 462 -13.11 6.80 10.86
CA TRP A 462 -14.47 6.75 10.31
C TRP A 462 -14.82 5.40 9.69
N VAL A 463 -13.82 4.70 9.14
CA VAL A 463 -14.03 3.49 8.34
C VAL A 463 -13.78 2.24 9.16
N MET A 464 -12.65 2.15 9.85
CA MET A 464 -12.27 0.95 10.59
C MET A 464 -13.30 0.53 11.67
N PRO A 465 -13.92 1.45 12.44
CA PRO A 465 -14.96 1.08 13.39
C PRO A 465 -16.23 0.51 12.73
N ALA A 466 -16.50 0.81 11.46
CA ALA A 466 -17.67 0.31 10.75
C ALA A 466 -17.64 -1.22 10.53
N PHE A 467 -16.46 -1.82 10.64
CA PHE A 467 -16.24 -3.26 10.48
C PHE A 467 -16.15 -4.04 11.80
N GLU A 468 -16.43 -3.42 12.95
CA GLU A 468 -16.42 -4.10 14.28
C GLU A 468 -17.34 -5.32 14.36
N ARG A 469 -18.44 -5.31 13.59
CA ARG A 469 -19.41 -6.41 13.54
C ARG A 469 -19.19 -7.37 12.37
N ALA A 470 -18.12 -7.16 11.60
CA ALA A 470 -17.75 -8.00 10.48
C ALA A 470 -16.22 -8.23 10.51
N PRO A 471 -15.67 -8.88 11.56
CA PRO A 471 -14.23 -9.04 11.72
C PRO A 471 -13.58 -9.85 10.59
N LEU A 472 -14.26 -10.86 10.04
CA LEU A 472 -13.72 -11.66 8.93
C LEU A 472 -13.69 -10.83 7.63
N GLU A 473 -14.77 -10.12 7.31
CA GLU A 473 -14.81 -9.19 6.18
C GLU A 473 -13.78 -8.06 6.35
N GLY A 474 -13.70 -7.48 7.55
CA GLY A 474 -12.74 -6.43 7.87
C GLY A 474 -11.30 -6.90 7.66
N ALA A 475 -10.98 -8.13 8.06
CA ALA A 475 -9.68 -8.73 7.81
C ALA A 475 -9.38 -8.82 6.31
N VAL A 476 -10.32 -9.32 5.51
CA VAL A 476 -10.15 -9.44 4.05
C VAL A 476 -9.98 -8.07 3.39
N TRP A 477 -10.86 -7.11 3.72
CA TRP A 477 -10.85 -5.79 3.07
C TRP A 477 -9.63 -4.93 3.44
N TYR A 478 -9.09 -5.07 4.65
CA TYR A 478 -7.89 -4.32 5.05
C TYR A 478 -6.60 -5.08 4.73
N LEU A 479 -6.46 -6.33 5.16
CA LEU A 479 -5.15 -7.01 5.22
C LEU A 479 -4.62 -7.41 3.84
N GLY A 480 -5.46 -7.92 2.94
CA GLY A 480 -5.02 -8.30 1.60
C GLY A 480 -4.39 -7.12 0.85
N PRO A 481 -5.11 -6.01 0.68
CA PRO A 481 -4.57 -4.79 0.06
C PRO A 481 -3.40 -4.18 0.85
N PHE A 482 -3.44 -4.22 2.19
CA PHE A 482 -2.34 -3.75 3.04
C PHE A 482 -1.04 -4.46 2.77
N TRP A 483 -1.03 -5.80 2.74
CA TRP A 483 0.18 -6.57 2.48
C TRP A 483 0.68 -6.39 1.05
N VAL A 484 -0.21 -6.20 0.06
CA VAL A 484 0.20 -5.79 -1.28
C VAL A 484 0.92 -4.43 -1.26
N GLY A 485 0.42 -3.46 -0.49
CA GLY A 485 1.06 -2.15 -0.33
C GLY A 485 2.38 -2.21 0.46
N ILE A 486 2.52 -3.11 1.44
CA ILE A 486 3.77 -3.33 2.18
C ILE A 486 4.86 -3.93 1.29
N LEU A 487 4.46 -4.78 0.34
CA LEU A 487 5.35 -5.53 -0.56
C LEU A 487 5.44 -4.89 -1.96
N THR A 488 5.44 -3.57 -2.05
CA THR A 488 5.53 -2.86 -3.35
C THR A 488 6.78 -3.23 -4.14
N GLY A 489 7.92 -3.43 -3.46
CA GLY A 489 9.17 -3.95 -4.08
C GLY A 489 9.01 -5.29 -4.81
N TYR A 490 8.03 -6.11 -4.43
CA TYR A 490 7.74 -7.41 -5.06
C TYR A 490 6.46 -7.41 -5.91
N THR A 491 5.62 -6.38 -5.79
CA THR A 491 4.31 -6.32 -6.45
C THR A 491 4.27 -5.23 -7.52
N THR A 492 4.33 -3.96 -7.12
CA THR A 492 4.25 -2.82 -8.04
C THR A 492 5.55 -2.58 -8.80
N ASP A 493 6.70 -2.75 -8.15
CA ASP A 493 8.00 -2.39 -8.73
C ASP A 493 8.45 -3.42 -9.78
N ARG A 494 7.86 -4.61 -9.75
CA ARG A 494 8.04 -5.68 -10.75
C ARG A 494 7.24 -5.44 -12.02
N LEU A 495 6.23 -4.57 -11.99
CA LEU A 495 5.46 -4.26 -13.18
C LEU A 495 6.35 -3.56 -14.22
N PRO A 496 6.04 -3.69 -15.53
CA PRO A 496 6.83 -3.08 -16.58
C PRO A 496 6.70 -1.54 -16.67
N LEU A 497 6.54 -0.86 -15.54
CA LEU A 497 6.26 0.57 -15.45
C LEU A 497 6.86 1.12 -14.15
N GLN A 498 8.12 1.53 -14.18
CA GLN A 498 8.79 2.13 -13.02
C GLN A 498 8.95 3.65 -13.13
N ARG A 499 9.13 4.17 -14.35
CA ARG A 499 9.24 5.60 -14.63
C ARG A 499 8.18 5.99 -15.67
N LEU A 500 7.48 7.09 -15.43
CA LEU A 500 6.55 7.71 -16.39
C LEU A 500 7.34 8.57 -17.39
N TYR A 501 8.31 7.95 -18.07
CA TYR A 501 9.21 8.58 -19.04
C TYR A 501 8.96 7.99 -20.43
N ALA A 502 8.78 8.86 -21.43
CA ALA A 502 8.31 8.43 -22.75
C ALA A 502 9.26 7.44 -23.46
N PRO A 503 10.60 7.62 -23.43
CA PRO A 503 11.54 6.61 -23.94
C PRO A 503 11.42 5.24 -23.25
N ASP A 504 11.20 5.20 -21.94
CA ASP A 504 11.10 3.94 -21.18
C ASP A 504 9.82 3.17 -21.53
N LEU A 505 8.72 3.89 -21.74
CA LEU A 505 7.45 3.32 -22.18
C LEU A 505 7.52 2.67 -23.56
N ALA A 506 8.38 3.19 -24.44
CA ALA A 506 8.57 2.67 -25.80
C ALA A 506 9.51 1.46 -25.83
N LYS A 507 10.54 1.46 -24.97
CA LYS A 507 11.57 0.41 -24.93
C LYS A 507 11.12 -0.85 -24.18
N ARG A 508 10.28 -0.73 -23.16
CA ARG A 508 9.87 -1.86 -22.31
C ARG A 508 8.57 -2.51 -22.78
N SER A 509 8.66 -3.76 -23.24
CA SER A 509 7.49 -4.55 -23.62
C SER A 509 6.48 -4.67 -22.47
N GLY A 510 5.22 -4.33 -22.72
CA GLY A 510 4.13 -4.41 -21.73
C GLY A 510 3.93 -3.15 -20.88
N ALA A 511 4.84 -2.16 -20.93
CA ALA A 511 4.76 -0.94 -20.12
C ALA A 511 3.47 -0.14 -20.35
N VAL A 512 3.12 0.06 -21.62
CA VAL A 512 1.90 0.77 -22.02
C VAL A 512 0.64 0.04 -21.55
N ALA A 513 0.60 -1.29 -21.67
CA ALA A 513 -0.55 -2.09 -21.24
C ALA A 513 -0.75 -1.99 -19.72
N THR A 514 0.34 -2.12 -18.94
CA THR A 514 0.32 -1.93 -17.49
C THR A 514 -0.16 -0.54 -17.11
N LEU A 515 0.35 0.51 -17.76
CA LEU A 515 -0.08 1.89 -17.52
C LEU A 515 -1.58 2.07 -17.74
N VAL A 516 -2.12 1.57 -18.84
CA VAL A 516 -3.56 1.65 -19.15
C VAL A 516 -4.40 0.96 -18.07
N VAL A 517 -4.02 -0.25 -17.65
CA VAL A 517 -4.74 -0.99 -16.60
C VAL A 517 -4.74 -0.25 -15.27
N ILE A 518 -3.59 0.29 -14.86
CA ILE A 518 -3.47 1.07 -13.62
C ILE A 518 -4.35 2.32 -13.69
N ILE A 519 -4.30 3.06 -14.80
CA ILE A 519 -5.15 4.25 -15.00
C ILE A 519 -6.63 3.90 -14.89
N ILE A 520 -7.09 2.81 -15.50
CA ILE A 520 -8.48 2.36 -15.42
C ILE A 520 -8.87 2.08 -13.96
N ILE A 521 -8.05 1.34 -13.21
CA ILE A 521 -8.32 1.01 -11.80
C ILE A 521 -8.41 2.28 -10.95
N VAL A 522 -7.44 3.20 -11.10
CA VAL A 522 -7.39 4.46 -10.34
C VAL A 522 -8.58 5.35 -10.68
N VAL A 523 -8.94 5.47 -11.97
CA VAL A 523 -10.10 6.26 -12.40
C VAL A 523 -11.40 5.68 -11.85
N LEU A 524 -11.60 4.36 -11.92
CA LEU A 524 -12.78 3.71 -11.35
C LEU A 524 -12.87 3.91 -9.83
N ALA A 525 -11.75 3.81 -9.12
CA ALA A 525 -11.67 4.08 -7.68
C ALA A 525 -12.01 5.54 -7.36
N ALA A 526 -11.45 6.49 -8.11
CA ALA A 526 -11.71 7.92 -7.96
C ALA A 526 -13.17 8.27 -8.25
N LEU A 527 -13.75 7.75 -9.34
CA LEU A 527 -15.16 7.95 -9.69
C LEU A 527 -16.08 7.40 -8.60
N ASN A 528 -15.77 6.22 -8.05
CA ASN A 528 -16.55 5.67 -6.94
C ASN A 528 -16.44 6.54 -5.68
N GLN A 529 -15.24 7.04 -5.31
CA GLN A 529 -15.10 7.94 -4.17
C GLN A 529 -15.82 9.26 -4.41
N VAL A 530 -15.67 9.92 -5.57
CA VAL A 530 -16.41 11.14 -5.90
C VAL A 530 -17.92 10.94 -5.77
N ARG A 531 -18.46 9.80 -6.23
CA ARG A 531 -19.87 9.44 -6.06
C ARG A 531 -20.27 9.33 -4.59
N VAL A 532 -19.45 8.69 -3.75
CA VAL A 532 -19.70 8.54 -2.30
C VAL A 532 -19.64 9.90 -1.60
N ILE A 533 -18.59 10.68 -1.84
CA ILE A 533 -18.38 12.01 -1.25
C ILE A 533 -19.53 12.94 -1.61
N ARG A 534 -19.94 12.95 -2.89
CA ARG A 534 -21.08 13.74 -3.38
C ARG A 534 -22.36 13.40 -2.64
N LYS A 535 -22.65 12.12 -2.42
CA LYS A 535 -23.86 11.69 -1.69
C LYS A 535 -23.90 12.18 -0.24
N THR A 536 -22.74 12.47 0.36
CA THR A 536 -22.66 12.99 1.73
C THR A 536 -22.62 14.52 1.83
N GLY A 537 -22.65 15.24 0.69
CA GLY A 537 -22.60 16.70 0.67
C GLY A 537 -21.21 17.32 0.84
N TRP A 538 -20.15 16.52 1.02
CA TRP A 538 -18.79 17.01 1.30
C TRP A 538 -17.93 17.29 0.06
N LEU A 539 -18.46 17.06 -1.15
CA LEU A 539 -17.65 17.11 -2.38
C LEU A 539 -16.96 18.46 -2.58
N ALA A 540 -17.69 19.57 -2.42
CA ALA A 540 -17.13 20.91 -2.60
C ALA A 540 -15.99 21.19 -1.61
N HIS A 541 -16.11 20.72 -0.37
CA HIS A 541 -15.07 20.88 0.65
C HIS A 541 -13.77 20.18 0.25
N TYR A 542 -13.84 18.91 -0.15
CA TYR A 542 -12.66 18.15 -0.54
C TYR A 542 -12.06 18.63 -1.86
N VAL A 543 -12.89 18.92 -2.87
CA VAL A 543 -12.43 19.48 -4.15
C VAL A 543 -11.67 20.79 -3.93
N LYS A 544 -12.17 21.68 -3.06
CA LYS A 544 -11.46 22.92 -2.69
C LYS A 544 -10.04 22.64 -2.17
N TRP A 545 -9.90 21.71 -1.22
CA TRP A 545 -8.58 21.41 -0.64
C TRP A 545 -7.64 20.70 -1.61
N TYR A 546 -8.16 19.80 -2.46
CA TYR A 546 -7.36 19.18 -3.52
C TYR A 546 -6.91 20.20 -4.58
N ILE A 547 -7.75 21.18 -4.92
CA ILE A 547 -7.35 22.30 -5.80
C ILE A 547 -6.24 23.12 -5.13
N ILE A 548 -6.38 23.48 -3.86
CA ILE A 548 -5.35 24.23 -3.13
C ILE A 548 -4.03 23.44 -3.09
N GLY A 549 -4.08 22.15 -2.74
CA GLY A 549 -2.90 21.28 -2.74
C GLY A 549 -2.26 21.17 -4.12
N GLY A 550 -3.07 21.02 -5.17
CA GLY A 550 -2.60 20.99 -6.55
C GLY A 550 -1.93 22.29 -6.99
N LEU A 551 -2.47 23.45 -6.59
CA LEU A 551 -1.84 24.75 -6.83
C LEU A 551 -0.51 24.91 -6.09
N VAL A 552 -0.42 24.41 -4.85
CA VAL A 552 0.86 24.40 -4.10
C VAL A 552 1.89 23.53 -4.82
N VAL A 553 1.51 22.31 -5.22
CA VAL A 553 2.40 21.42 -5.98
C VAL A 553 2.81 22.05 -7.32
N MET A 554 1.89 22.73 -8.01
CA MET A 554 2.20 23.47 -9.24
C MET A 554 3.25 24.56 -9.00
N VAL A 555 3.11 25.36 -7.94
CA VAL A 555 4.11 26.38 -7.60
C VAL A 555 5.47 25.75 -7.27
N LEU A 556 5.48 24.65 -6.52
CA LEU A 556 6.71 23.92 -6.20
C LEU A 556 7.37 23.33 -7.46
N ALA A 557 6.58 22.83 -8.42
CA ALA A 557 7.07 22.29 -9.69
C ALA A 557 7.61 23.36 -10.65
N LEU A 558 7.36 24.66 -10.39
CA LEU A 558 7.87 25.78 -11.17
C LEU A 558 9.17 26.38 -10.58
N LEU A 559 9.68 25.83 -9.47
CA LEU A 559 10.95 26.26 -8.91
C LEU A 559 12.11 25.94 -9.89
N PRO A 560 13.01 26.90 -10.16
CA PRO A 560 14.14 26.64 -11.05
C PRO A 560 15.03 25.55 -10.47
N THR A 561 15.71 24.81 -11.35
CA THR A 561 16.66 23.72 -11.04
C THR A 561 16.11 22.51 -10.28
N LEU A 562 14.84 22.54 -9.85
CA LEU A 562 14.16 21.44 -9.18
C LEU A 562 13.08 20.84 -10.09
N ASN A 563 12.90 19.53 -9.98
CA ASN A 563 11.92 18.75 -10.68
C ASN A 563 11.04 18.01 -9.67
N LEU A 564 9.76 17.84 -10.02
CA LEU A 564 8.81 17.15 -9.17
C LEU A 564 9.00 15.62 -9.29
N ARG A 565 9.38 14.96 -8.19
CA ARG A 565 9.37 13.49 -8.05
C ARG A 565 8.37 13.08 -6.99
N ILE A 566 7.24 12.52 -7.40
CA ILE A 566 6.24 12.06 -6.43
C ILE A 566 6.58 10.63 -6.01
N HIS A 567 7.07 10.49 -4.79
CA HIS A 567 7.26 9.19 -4.16
C HIS A 567 5.92 8.58 -3.72
N HIS A 568 5.82 7.26 -3.72
CA HIS A 568 4.58 6.54 -3.42
C HIS A 568 4.07 6.77 -1.99
N TYR A 569 4.96 7.02 -1.02
CA TYR A 569 4.55 7.40 0.34
C TYR A 569 3.75 8.71 0.33
N PHE A 570 4.18 9.69 -0.47
CA PHE A 570 3.52 10.99 -0.58
C PHE A 570 2.18 10.87 -1.30
N LEU A 571 2.13 10.04 -2.36
CA LEU A 571 0.88 9.71 -3.04
C LEU A 571 -0.15 9.13 -2.06
N ALA A 572 0.26 8.21 -1.19
CA ALA A 572 -0.61 7.66 -0.15
C ALA A 572 -1.16 8.72 0.81
N LEU A 573 -0.31 9.66 1.27
CA LEU A 573 -0.72 10.75 2.15
C LEU A 573 -1.79 11.66 1.50
N VAL A 574 -1.67 11.95 0.21
CA VAL A 574 -2.62 12.79 -0.52
C VAL A 574 -3.94 12.07 -0.78
N LEU A 575 -3.91 10.77 -1.07
CA LEU A 575 -5.11 10.00 -1.43
C LEU A 575 -5.92 9.51 -0.24
N LEU A 576 -5.28 9.20 0.90
CA LEU A 576 -5.95 8.63 2.08
C LEU A 576 -7.13 9.46 2.61
N PRO A 577 -7.07 10.79 2.73
CA PRO A 577 -8.21 11.61 3.16
C PRO A 577 -9.46 11.43 2.29
N GLY A 578 -9.29 11.14 1.00
CA GLY A 578 -10.37 10.86 0.05
C GLY A 578 -11.10 9.53 0.30
N THR A 579 -10.68 8.74 1.30
CA THR A 579 -11.25 7.43 1.64
C THR A 579 -12.00 7.43 2.98
N ALA A 580 -12.27 8.59 3.59
CA ALA A 580 -12.81 8.73 4.94
C ALA A 580 -14.28 8.28 5.16
N TRP A 581 -14.90 7.60 4.19
CA TRP A 581 -16.31 7.19 4.25
C TRP A 581 -16.44 5.70 4.52
N PRO A 582 -17.35 5.26 5.42
CA PRO A 582 -17.47 3.86 5.86
C PRO A 582 -18.07 2.96 4.78
N THR A 583 -17.28 2.65 3.76
CA THR A 583 -17.63 1.76 2.65
C THR A 583 -16.59 0.65 2.53
N ARG A 584 -16.98 -0.51 1.97
CA ARG A 584 -16.05 -1.60 1.68
C ARG A 584 -14.90 -1.18 0.74
N PRO A 585 -15.16 -0.46 -0.37
CA PRO A 585 -14.06 0.08 -1.19
C PRO A 585 -13.11 0.99 -0.41
N SER A 586 -13.62 1.82 0.50
CA SER A 586 -12.75 2.66 1.34
C SER A 586 -11.83 1.84 2.24
N ALA A 587 -12.29 0.72 2.80
CA ALA A 587 -11.43 -0.19 3.58
C ALA A 587 -10.30 -0.78 2.72
N VAL A 588 -10.61 -1.21 1.50
CA VAL A 588 -9.62 -1.69 0.52
C VAL A 588 -8.59 -0.63 0.19
N TYR A 589 -9.03 0.59 -0.12
CA TYR A 589 -8.12 1.70 -0.45
C TYR A 589 -7.27 2.10 0.76
N GLN A 590 -7.86 2.15 1.96
CA GLN A 590 -7.13 2.45 3.18
C GLN A 590 -6.06 1.39 3.52
N GLY A 591 -6.38 0.11 3.35
CA GLY A 591 -5.41 -0.98 3.52
C GLY A 591 -4.22 -0.78 2.58
N PHE A 592 -4.47 -0.69 1.28
CA PHE A 592 -3.42 -0.51 0.27
C PHE A 592 -2.58 0.74 0.48
N LEU A 593 -3.22 1.91 0.66
CA LEU A 593 -2.51 3.16 0.81
C LEU A 593 -1.73 3.24 2.13
N LEU A 594 -2.20 2.60 3.21
CA LEU A 594 -1.40 2.49 4.44
C LEU A 594 -0.15 1.65 4.20
N GLY A 595 -0.28 0.50 3.54
CA GLY A 595 0.87 -0.32 3.16
C GLY A 595 1.87 0.46 2.31
N LEU A 596 1.38 1.17 1.27
CA LEU A 596 2.17 2.01 0.39
C LEU A 596 2.93 3.12 1.13
N PHE A 597 2.26 3.77 2.08
CA PHE A 597 2.87 4.78 2.96
C PHE A 597 3.99 4.19 3.82
N LEU A 598 3.71 3.07 4.50
CA LEU A 598 4.67 2.44 5.41
C LEU A 598 5.86 1.86 4.67
N ASN A 599 5.65 1.25 3.48
CA ASN A 599 6.75 0.80 2.64
C ASN A 599 7.66 1.96 2.27
N GLY A 600 7.11 3.04 1.70
CA GLY A 600 7.93 4.16 1.26
C GLY A 600 8.70 4.82 2.41
N ALA A 601 8.04 5.00 3.57
CA ALA A 601 8.70 5.56 4.75
C ALA A 601 9.80 4.64 5.30
N ALA A 602 9.57 3.33 5.43
CA ALA A 602 10.54 2.42 6.06
C ALA A 602 11.70 2.03 5.14
N ALA A 603 11.45 1.84 3.83
CA ALA A 603 12.48 1.44 2.88
C ALA A 603 13.37 2.60 2.42
N TYR A 604 12.78 3.80 2.26
CA TYR A 604 13.45 4.95 1.62
C TYR A 604 13.46 6.22 2.48
N GLY A 605 12.83 6.22 3.66
CA GLY A 605 12.66 7.43 4.46
C GLY A 605 11.65 8.42 3.88
N PHE A 606 11.71 9.67 4.32
CA PHE A 606 10.84 10.75 3.86
C PHE A 606 11.53 11.61 2.80
N ASP A 607 11.78 10.99 1.64
CA ASP A 607 12.48 11.62 0.53
C ASP A 607 11.76 12.87 0.01
N SER A 608 12.54 13.85 -0.44
CA SER A 608 12.02 15.12 -0.96
C SER A 608 11.19 14.90 -2.22
N ILE A 609 10.01 15.53 -2.30
CA ILE A 609 9.20 15.57 -3.53
C ILE A 609 9.79 16.48 -4.62
N LEU A 610 10.83 17.25 -4.28
CA LEU A 610 11.58 18.12 -5.19
C LEU A 610 13.02 17.64 -5.24
N GLN A 611 13.48 17.28 -6.44
CA GLN A 611 14.82 16.78 -6.68
C GLN A 611 15.47 17.51 -7.86
N THR A 612 16.78 17.67 -7.84
CA THR A 612 17.52 18.24 -8.98
C THR A 612 17.48 17.30 -10.19
N ALA A 613 17.75 17.84 -11.38
CA ALA A 613 17.87 16.99 -12.57
C ALA A 613 18.98 15.92 -12.44
N ALA A 614 20.03 16.21 -11.67
CA ALA A 614 21.09 15.26 -11.36
C ALA A 614 20.58 14.11 -10.47
N GLU A 615 19.83 14.42 -9.40
CA GLU A 615 19.23 13.42 -8.49
C GLU A 615 18.20 12.51 -9.18
N LEU A 616 17.46 13.01 -10.18
CA LEU A 616 16.49 12.22 -10.94
C LEU A 616 17.11 11.26 -11.96
N ARG A 617 18.27 11.65 -12.51
CA ARG A 617 18.91 10.95 -13.62
C ARG A 617 19.49 9.60 -13.20
N ASP A 618 19.81 9.46 -11.91
CA ASP A 618 20.40 8.25 -11.33
C ASP A 618 21.71 7.92 -12.06
N ASP A 619 21.87 6.70 -12.57
CA ASP A 619 23.03 6.26 -13.33
C ASP A 619 22.88 6.45 -14.86
N ALA A 620 21.89 7.22 -15.35
CA ALA A 620 21.76 7.48 -16.79
C ALA A 620 22.74 8.54 -17.32
N THR A 621 23.02 8.50 -18.64
CA THR A 621 23.87 9.48 -19.35
C THR A 621 23.37 10.92 -19.15
N ILE A 622 24.29 11.85 -18.94
CA ILE A 622 24.07 13.25 -18.53
C ILE A 622 23.63 14.14 -19.70
N GLY A 623 23.90 13.71 -20.93
CA GLY A 623 23.73 14.49 -22.16
C GLY A 623 24.83 15.52 -22.36
N SER A 624 26.06 15.21 -21.94
CA SER A 624 27.20 16.12 -22.13
C SER A 624 27.67 16.16 -23.58
N ASP A 625 28.50 17.14 -23.92
CA ASP A 625 29.28 17.08 -25.16
C ASP A 625 30.06 15.75 -25.22
N LEU A 626 30.17 15.19 -26.42
CA LEU A 626 30.91 13.96 -26.66
C LEU A 626 32.18 14.25 -27.46
N PRO A 627 33.33 13.67 -27.08
CA PRO A 627 34.55 13.81 -27.86
C PRO A 627 34.47 12.99 -29.16
N THR A 628 35.29 13.35 -30.14
CA THR A 628 35.29 12.70 -31.46
C THR A 628 36.65 12.05 -31.73
N PHE A 629 36.66 10.76 -32.04
CA PHE A 629 37.86 10.08 -32.51
C PHE A 629 38.26 10.56 -33.91
N LEU A 630 39.55 10.87 -34.10
CA LEU A 630 40.15 11.14 -35.42
C LEU A 630 40.64 9.85 -36.06
N THR A 631 41.09 8.89 -35.25
CA THR A 631 41.32 7.51 -35.68
C THR A 631 39.97 6.83 -35.89
N ASN A 632 39.71 6.39 -37.11
CA ASN A 632 38.48 5.75 -37.54
C ASN A 632 38.79 4.67 -38.60
N SER A 633 37.77 3.96 -39.05
CA SER A 633 37.84 2.87 -40.03
C SER A 633 38.53 3.24 -41.34
N SER A 634 38.58 4.52 -41.70
CA SER A 634 39.25 5.04 -42.90
C SER A 634 40.66 5.60 -42.67
N THR A 635 40.97 6.03 -41.44
CA THR A 635 42.26 6.66 -41.09
C THR A 635 43.22 5.70 -40.38
N TYR A 636 42.71 4.63 -39.75
CA TYR A 636 43.55 3.62 -39.11
C TYR A 636 44.40 2.87 -40.14
N ASN A 637 45.73 2.93 -39.98
CA ASN A 637 46.67 2.27 -40.89
C ASN A 637 47.33 1.07 -40.21
N ALA A 638 46.80 -0.13 -40.46
CA ALA A 638 47.32 -1.39 -39.92
C ALA A 638 48.76 -1.74 -40.38
N SER A 639 49.35 -1.00 -41.35
CA SER A 639 50.74 -1.21 -41.79
C SER A 639 51.77 -0.60 -40.83
N ILE A 640 51.37 0.30 -39.94
CA ILE A 640 52.25 0.87 -38.93
C ILE A 640 52.53 -0.20 -37.86
N PRO A 641 53.81 -0.44 -37.47
CA PRO A 641 54.15 -1.39 -36.42
C PRO A 641 53.41 -1.08 -35.11
N TRP A 642 52.96 -2.11 -34.40
CA TRP A 642 52.12 -1.99 -33.20
C TRP A 642 52.67 -1.03 -32.15
N ASP A 643 53.98 -1.10 -31.87
CA ASP A 643 54.65 -0.23 -30.89
C ASP A 643 54.58 1.27 -31.23
N ASN A 644 54.33 1.61 -32.50
CA ASN A 644 54.19 2.97 -33.00
C ASN A 644 52.73 3.34 -33.32
N GLN A 645 51.77 2.45 -33.08
CA GLN A 645 50.36 2.73 -33.31
C GLN A 645 49.80 3.62 -32.20
N THR A 646 48.96 4.57 -32.60
CA THR A 646 48.27 5.47 -31.68
C THR A 646 46.81 5.65 -32.08
N ILE A 647 45.97 5.95 -31.09
CA ILE A 647 44.60 6.43 -31.31
C ILE A 647 44.59 7.92 -31.00
N GLU A 648 44.00 8.70 -31.89
CA GLU A 648 43.92 10.16 -31.80
C GLU A 648 42.48 10.64 -31.74
N TRP A 649 42.25 11.76 -31.06
CA TRP A 649 40.94 12.40 -30.95
C TRP A 649 41.03 13.92 -31.10
N ALA A 650 39.88 14.53 -31.39
CA ALA A 650 39.78 15.95 -31.68
C ALA A 650 40.06 16.80 -30.43
N PRO A 651 40.54 18.06 -30.59
CA PRO A 651 40.64 19.01 -29.50
C PRO A 651 39.30 19.28 -28.80
N LEU A 652 39.38 19.84 -27.58
CA LEU A 652 38.21 20.17 -26.77
C LEU A 652 37.20 21.04 -27.56
N PRO A 653 35.90 20.75 -27.48
CA PRO A 653 34.89 21.41 -28.31
C PRO A 653 34.65 22.87 -27.91
N ASN A 654 34.90 23.22 -26.65
CA ASN A 654 34.70 24.55 -26.07
C ASN A 654 35.56 24.71 -24.80
N SER A 655 35.46 25.88 -24.15
CA SER A 655 36.22 26.23 -22.94
C SER A 655 35.66 25.63 -21.64
N ASP A 656 34.56 24.89 -21.70
CA ASP A 656 33.91 24.32 -20.51
C ASP A 656 34.58 23.01 -20.06
N TRP A 657 35.42 22.43 -20.92
CA TRP A 657 36.17 21.21 -20.67
C TRP A 657 37.66 21.53 -20.50
N ASP A 658 38.36 20.76 -19.66
CA ASP A 658 39.80 20.90 -19.42
C ASP A 658 40.62 19.63 -19.68
N GLY A 659 39.96 18.52 -20.03
CA GLY A 659 40.65 17.28 -20.38
C GLY A 659 39.75 16.19 -20.95
N PHE A 660 40.31 14.99 -21.00
CA PHE A 660 39.72 13.76 -21.50
C PHE A 660 39.92 12.62 -20.50
N VAL A 661 39.03 11.64 -20.55
CA VAL A 661 39.16 10.35 -19.86
C VAL A 661 38.95 9.24 -20.88
N LEU A 662 39.89 8.29 -20.95
CA LEU A 662 39.84 7.16 -21.87
C LEU A 662 39.69 5.85 -21.09
N LEU A 663 38.63 5.11 -21.40
CA LEU A 663 38.52 3.70 -21.05
C LEU A 663 39.09 2.85 -22.19
N VAL A 664 39.98 1.93 -21.84
CA VAL A 664 40.43 0.84 -22.71
C VAL A 664 40.03 -0.47 -22.04
N ASP A 665 39.24 -1.28 -22.74
CA ASP A 665 38.72 -2.56 -22.24
C ASP A 665 37.97 -2.42 -20.92
N ASP A 666 37.12 -1.38 -20.84
CA ASP A 666 36.33 -1.01 -19.65
C ASP A 666 37.15 -0.57 -18.42
N VAL A 667 38.44 -0.27 -18.61
CA VAL A 667 39.34 0.24 -17.56
C VAL A 667 39.83 1.63 -17.92
N GLU A 668 39.77 2.57 -16.97
CA GLU A 668 40.37 3.89 -17.17
C GLU A 668 41.89 3.76 -17.32
N ARG A 669 42.43 4.12 -18.49
CA ARG A 669 43.87 4.06 -18.78
C ARG A 669 44.52 5.42 -18.94
N TYR A 670 43.70 6.47 -19.05
CA TYR A 670 44.21 7.81 -19.27
C TYR A 670 43.21 8.85 -18.76
N ALA A 671 43.74 9.88 -18.08
CA ALA A 671 43.04 11.10 -17.73
C ALA A 671 44.01 12.30 -17.91
N GLY A 672 43.63 13.28 -18.73
CA GLY A 672 44.47 14.46 -19.01
C GLY A 672 44.12 15.19 -20.31
N ASP A 673 44.99 16.09 -20.77
CA ASP A 673 44.77 17.00 -21.91
C ASP A 673 45.40 16.56 -23.25
N ALA A 674 46.02 15.38 -23.29
CA ALA A 674 46.60 14.81 -24.51
C ALA A 674 45.51 14.47 -25.53
N LEU A 675 45.89 14.49 -26.80
CA LEU A 675 45.02 14.19 -27.93
C LEU A 675 45.26 12.80 -28.54
N ASN A 676 46.12 12.00 -27.90
CA ASN A 676 46.46 10.67 -28.38
C ASN A 676 46.80 9.69 -27.25
N TYR A 677 46.72 8.41 -27.58
CA TYR A 677 47.09 7.29 -26.71
C TYR A 677 47.86 6.23 -27.51
N THR A 678 48.96 5.72 -26.94
CA THR A 678 49.79 4.69 -27.58
C THR A 678 49.26 3.28 -27.33
N LEU A 679 49.25 2.44 -28.37
CA LEU A 679 48.82 1.04 -28.25
C LEU A 679 49.93 0.09 -27.81
N ALA A 680 51.16 0.58 -27.63
CA ALA A 680 52.33 -0.24 -27.35
C ALA A 680 52.19 -1.12 -26.08
N ALA A 681 51.40 -0.70 -25.09
CA ALA A 681 51.16 -1.45 -23.86
C ALA A 681 50.05 -2.52 -23.99
N LEU A 682 49.31 -2.52 -25.10
CA LEU A 682 48.17 -3.39 -25.33
C LEU A 682 48.59 -4.67 -26.09
N ASN A 683 47.83 -5.75 -25.92
CA ASN A 683 48.13 -7.03 -26.56
C ASN A 683 47.50 -7.10 -27.97
N GLN A 684 48.34 -6.96 -29.01
CA GLN A 684 47.91 -7.02 -30.42
C GLN A 684 47.07 -8.26 -30.79
N SER A 685 47.18 -9.37 -30.05
CA SER A 685 46.43 -10.59 -30.33
C SER A 685 44.99 -10.56 -29.83
N LEU A 686 44.58 -9.54 -29.09
CA LEU A 686 43.25 -9.38 -28.51
C LEU A 686 42.48 -8.20 -29.14
N PRO A 687 41.14 -8.26 -29.19
CA PRO A 687 40.35 -7.09 -29.51
C PRO A 687 40.45 -6.06 -28.38
N HIS A 688 40.43 -4.78 -28.73
CA HIS A 688 40.44 -3.67 -27.79
C HIS A 688 39.26 -2.74 -27.99
N PHE A 689 38.64 -2.31 -26.89
CA PHE A 689 37.47 -1.43 -26.88
C PHE A 689 37.85 -0.07 -26.28
N PHE A 690 37.59 1.01 -27.02
CA PHE A 690 37.95 2.37 -26.63
C PHE A 690 36.70 3.22 -26.43
N ARG A 691 36.57 3.83 -25.26
CA ARG A 691 35.51 4.82 -24.96
C ARG A 691 36.12 6.08 -24.41
N LEU A 692 35.73 7.21 -24.96
CA LEU A 692 36.32 8.51 -24.61
C LEU A 692 35.23 9.40 -24.01
N ALA A 693 35.58 10.12 -22.95
CA ALA A 693 34.76 11.15 -22.34
C ALA A 693 35.55 12.46 -22.22
N LEU A 694 34.84 13.57 -22.17
CA LEU A 694 35.42 14.85 -21.77
C LEU A 694 35.45 14.94 -20.24
N SER A 695 36.38 15.70 -19.68
CA SER A 695 36.43 15.99 -18.25
C SER A 695 36.58 17.48 -17.98
N SER A 696 36.03 17.90 -16.85
CA SER A 696 36.11 19.27 -16.34
C SER A 696 36.36 19.22 -14.84
N SER A 697 37.49 19.77 -14.37
CA SER A 697 37.84 19.86 -12.95
C SER A 697 37.72 18.52 -12.21
N GLY A 698 38.13 17.44 -12.86
CA GLY A 698 38.07 16.08 -12.31
C GLY A 698 36.70 15.40 -12.37
N THR A 699 35.67 16.04 -12.94
CA THR A 699 34.37 15.41 -13.19
C THR A 699 34.31 14.91 -14.64
N THR A 700 34.05 13.62 -14.81
CA THR A 700 33.92 12.98 -16.13
C THR A 700 32.52 13.19 -16.71
N GLY A 701 32.45 13.55 -17.99
CA GLY A 701 31.21 13.61 -18.77
C GLY A 701 30.76 12.23 -19.27
N ASP A 702 29.89 12.22 -20.26
CA ASP A 702 29.44 10.99 -20.90
C ASP A 702 30.53 10.37 -21.78
N PHE A 703 30.59 9.03 -21.76
CA PHE A 703 31.45 8.28 -22.64
C PHE A 703 30.80 8.10 -24.01
N THR A 704 31.60 8.09 -25.07
CA THR A 704 31.14 7.61 -26.39
C THR A 704 30.73 6.13 -26.31
N ASN A 705 30.00 5.63 -27.31
CA ASN A 705 30.00 4.19 -27.57
C ASN A 705 31.43 3.70 -27.90
N ALA A 706 31.64 2.38 -27.81
CA ALA A 706 32.96 1.80 -27.98
C ALA A 706 33.41 1.81 -29.46
N ALA A 707 34.58 2.39 -29.72
CA ALA A 707 35.35 2.08 -30.93
C ALA A 707 36.08 0.75 -30.71
N THR A 708 36.14 -0.11 -31.72
CA THR A 708 36.70 -1.46 -31.56
C THR A 708 37.85 -1.69 -32.52
N LEU A 709 39.02 -2.10 -32.00
CA LEU A 709 40.15 -2.55 -32.79
C LEU A 709 40.30 -4.07 -32.67
N TYR A 710 40.14 -4.79 -33.78
CA TYR A 710 40.30 -6.24 -33.81
C TYR A 710 41.76 -6.66 -34.09
N PRO A 711 42.19 -7.86 -33.65
CA PRO A 711 43.55 -8.37 -33.90
C PRO A 711 43.95 -8.44 -35.37
N ASN A 712 42.97 -8.56 -36.27
CA ASN A 712 43.18 -8.59 -37.71
C ASN A 712 43.46 -7.19 -38.32
N GLY A 713 43.55 -6.14 -37.50
CA GLY A 713 43.77 -4.76 -37.91
C GLY A 713 42.51 -4.02 -38.37
N THR A 714 41.32 -4.60 -38.17
CA THR A 714 40.05 -3.94 -38.50
C THR A 714 39.68 -2.97 -37.37
N PHE A 715 39.47 -1.71 -37.71
CA PHE A 715 38.94 -0.69 -36.80
C PHE A 715 37.46 -0.44 -37.11
N VAL A 716 36.60 -0.54 -36.09
CA VAL A 716 35.17 -0.27 -36.16
C VAL A 716 34.89 1.01 -35.39
N ASP A 717 34.23 1.95 -36.08
CA ASP A 717 33.90 3.26 -35.53
C ASP A 717 32.85 3.15 -34.42
N PRO A 718 32.89 4.03 -33.42
CA PRO A 718 31.89 4.05 -32.37
C PRO A 718 30.53 4.46 -32.93
N GLU A 719 29.47 3.76 -32.52
CA GLU A 719 28.11 4.17 -32.84
C GLU A 719 27.80 5.57 -32.28
N PRO A 720 26.95 6.38 -32.94
CA PRO A 720 26.59 7.70 -32.43
C PRO A 720 25.91 7.64 -31.05
N GLY A 721 26.26 8.59 -30.19
CA GLY A 721 25.63 8.79 -28.89
C GLY A 721 26.48 8.39 -27.69
N ALA A 722 25.90 8.62 -26.51
CA ALA A 722 26.54 8.36 -25.23
C ALA A 722 26.30 6.91 -24.79
N SER A 723 27.28 6.34 -24.10
CA SER A 723 27.21 5.05 -23.43
C SER A 723 27.46 5.22 -21.93
N TYR A 724 26.93 4.29 -21.15
CA TYR A 724 27.11 4.21 -19.70
C TYR A 724 27.59 2.84 -19.28
#